data_AF-A0A7M4A914-F1
#
_entry.id   AF-A0A7M4A914-F1
#
_cell.length_a   1.000
_cell.length_b   1.000
_cell.length_c   1.000
_cell.angle_alpha   90.00
_cell.angle_beta   90.00
_cell.angle_gamma   90.00
#
_symmetry.space_group_name_H-M   'P 1'
#
loop_
_entity.id
_entity.type
_entity.pdbx_description
1 polymer ?
#
loop_
_entity_poly.entity_id
_entity_poly.type
_entity_poly.pdbx_seq_one_letter_code
_entity_poly.pdbx_strand_id
1 'polypeptide(L)'
;GLNDRWESLYTYTIETPQGSIKLLDPLDGNWDCYLLTPDVKAQIKADIGATIFDEMGNQFGHSCDALLDLEQPEPDSLRNYVEERYDTNPLAEDSDGDLIADRYEIAFGNIDLSVHCGVTQFGTLTLKAPYHEYMSGPGDMTWFEEDMDGDGRLNGPGDWDSDGDGMPDGYEYCYALDSDSKRFLNPANATDAYGDRDEDGLNNVEEYEVAYTWGPENFTSPLLADTDNDGMPDGWEHLSGIHPNDDGANALEDPDFDGYDSDGDGGVRFDELVGVSTIHLISVELGEYVPVNKTILWVRTVQNSVYVNIPVKTQTEGWIYEINVEVGDEVMTRTQDLAIVVEQHERFTNLDEYNARDRDGDGMTDGRSTNPLIADTDNDGLIDGIEVIGWTIRVVDNGVKDVLVRSDPGVFDTDSDGLSDSVEYYETFTNATDRDTDSDGLEDFTEAMDGFYWNVTEKYFTNASSFDTDNDGLADGEEVVDGQDQYITHGNNADSDGDGLNDGGEVLFIPRPWQAATNPLINDTDGDGQPDGWEMQVFSIQQNTKSHSLWISSTNWLPPGCDNMFECGLGPGGWVWTNYVQGFSTSGDRDGDGIMDPKYFLHEMNLSGFVIPNNGRWALDPAYGALSDNIYDIDNDTLMNQLEAPDRWNTNPVDDDTDGDKLPDGWEVYYSGEAISLGLADNNSLNALGARGPMDPSMIDSDLDG
;
A
#
# COMPACT_ATOMS: atom_id res chain seq x y z
N GLY A 1 47.07 58.26 -8.01
CA GLY A 1 48.14 58.02 -6.99
C GLY A 1 48.09 56.58 -6.56
N LEU A 2 46.85 56.11 -6.52
CA LEU A 2 46.39 54.79 -6.86
C LEU A 2 46.23 54.67 -8.41
N ASN A 3 45.77 53.53 -8.90
CA ASN A 3 45.48 53.29 -10.31
C ASN A 3 44.28 54.09 -10.83
N ASP A 4 44.47 54.79 -11.96
CA ASP A 4 43.45 55.64 -12.58
C ASP A 4 42.14 54.89 -12.90
N ARG A 5 42.19 53.59 -13.21
CA ARG A 5 40.99 52.77 -13.47
C ARG A 5 40.19 52.54 -12.20
N TRP A 6 40.87 52.13 -11.12
CA TRP A 6 40.25 51.85 -9.83
C TRP A 6 39.65 53.12 -9.22
N GLU A 7 40.40 54.23 -9.23
CA GLU A 7 39.90 55.55 -8.79
C GLU A 7 38.62 55.95 -9.55
N SER A 8 38.57 55.70 -10.87
CA SER A 8 37.39 56.00 -11.69
C SER A 8 36.15 55.17 -11.34
N LEU A 9 36.32 53.95 -10.85
CA LEU A 9 35.21 53.03 -10.54
C LEU A 9 34.51 53.43 -9.24
N TYR A 10 35.30 53.79 -8.22
CA TYR A 10 34.80 54.04 -6.86
C TYR A 10 34.74 55.51 -6.48
N THR A 11 34.83 56.40 -7.47
CA THR A 11 34.70 57.86 -7.27
C THR A 11 33.53 58.22 -6.36
N TYR A 12 33.84 58.86 -5.23
CA TYR A 12 32.88 59.19 -4.18
C TYR A 12 32.91 60.68 -3.86
N THR A 13 31.76 61.31 -3.65
CA THR A 13 31.69 62.75 -3.33
C THR A 13 31.15 62.97 -1.93
N ILE A 14 31.92 63.67 -1.11
CA ILE A 14 31.57 64.00 0.27
C ILE A 14 31.40 65.51 0.44
N GLU A 15 30.32 65.90 1.12
CA GLU A 15 30.04 67.30 1.44
C GLU A 15 30.75 67.71 2.73
N THR A 16 31.66 68.69 2.63
CA THR A 16 32.37 69.22 3.80
C THR A 16 32.00 70.70 4.05
N PRO A 17 32.23 71.23 5.26
CA PRO A 17 32.06 72.65 5.55
C PRO A 17 32.88 73.61 4.66
N GLN A 18 33.88 73.11 3.92
CA GLN A 18 34.70 73.89 2.98
C GLN A 18 34.26 73.75 1.51
N GLY A 19 33.28 72.90 1.23
CA GLY A 19 32.79 72.56 -0.11
C GLY A 19 32.70 71.04 -0.34
N SER A 20 32.16 70.64 -1.49
CA SER A 20 32.16 69.24 -1.91
C SER A 20 33.58 68.82 -2.31
N ILE A 21 34.03 67.68 -1.78
CA ILE A 21 35.29 67.04 -2.13
C ILE A 21 34.94 65.78 -2.91
N LYS A 22 35.51 65.64 -4.10
CA LYS A 22 35.40 64.45 -4.92
C LYS A 22 36.63 63.59 -4.66
N LEU A 23 36.45 62.55 -3.86
CA LEU A 23 37.47 61.57 -3.52
C LEU A 23 37.61 60.53 -4.64
N LEU A 24 38.79 59.92 -4.71
CA LEU A 24 39.16 58.95 -5.72
C LEU A 24 39.01 59.52 -7.15
N ASP A 25 39.40 60.78 -7.37
CA ASP A 25 39.44 61.35 -8.73
C ASP A 25 40.81 61.07 -9.38
N PRO A 26 40.89 60.36 -10.51
CA PRO A 26 42.17 60.07 -11.18
C PRO A 26 42.98 61.34 -11.54
N LEU A 27 42.31 62.49 -11.61
CA LEU A 27 42.92 63.77 -11.95
C LEU A 27 43.39 64.57 -10.72
N ASP A 28 42.96 64.20 -9.51
CA ASP A 28 43.28 64.92 -8.28
C ASP A 28 43.42 63.98 -7.08
N GLY A 29 44.67 63.79 -6.62
CA GLY A 29 44.98 62.94 -5.48
C GLY A 29 44.63 63.52 -4.10
N ASN A 30 43.87 64.62 -4.04
CA ASN A 30 43.34 65.23 -2.82
C ASN A 30 44.38 65.39 -1.68
N TRP A 31 45.52 66.00 -1.99
CA TRP A 31 46.64 66.16 -1.07
C TRP A 31 46.30 67.08 0.12
N ASP A 32 46.46 66.57 1.35
CA ASP A 32 46.15 67.24 2.61
C ASP A 32 44.73 67.85 2.63
N CYS A 33 43.75 67.09 2.14
CA CYS A 33 42.35 67.51 2.12
C CYS A 33 41.78 67.69 3.55
N TYR A 34 40.63 68.38 3.63
CA TYR A 34 39.98 68.75 4.89
C TYR A 34 39.70 67.58 5.85
N LEU A 35 39.54 66.37 5.31
CA LEU A 35 39.20 65.16 6.06
C LEU A 35 40.38 64.61 6.87
N LEU A 36 41.63 64.90 6.45
CA LEU A 36 42.84 64.52 7.18
C LEU A 36 43.13 65.49 8.34
N THR A 37 42.24 65.50 9.33
CA THR A 37 42.43 66.26 10.57
C THR A 37 43.64 65.75 11.36
N PRO A 38 44.22 66.55 12.29
CA PRO A 38 45.34 66.09 13.11
C PRO A 38 45.05 64.79 13.88
N ASP A 39 43.80 64.58 14.29
CA ASP A 39 43.37 63.38 15.00
C ASP A 39 43.30 62.18 14.05
N VAL A 40 42.74 62.34 12.84
CA VAL A 40 42.72 61.30 11.80
C VAL A 40 44.14 60.92 11.37
N LYS A 41 45.04 61.91 11.17
CA LYS A 41 46.45 61.64 10.87
C LYS A 41 47.16 60.89 12.00
N ALA A 42 46.81 61.18 13.26
CA ALA A 42 47.36 60.47 14.41
C ALA A 42 46.85 59.02 14.47
N GLN A 43 45.58 58.79 14.12
CA GLN A 43 44.98 57.46 14.01
C GLN A 43 45.66 56.64 12.90
N ILE A 44 45.73 57.18 11.67
CA ILE A 44 46.42 56.52 10.55
C ILE A 44 47.86 56.16 10.95
N LYS A 45 48.58 57.10 11.57
CA LYS A 45 49.97 56.88 12.00
C LYS A 45 50.11 55.82 13.09
N ALA A 46 49.07 55.57 13.87
CA ALA A 46 49.01 54.47 14.82
C ALA A 46 48.76 53.13 14.12
N ASP A 47 47.92 53.12 13.08
CA ASP A 47 47.51 51.91 12.36
C ASP A 47 48.61 51.38 11.42
N ILE A 48 49.10 52.21 10.47
CA ILE A 48 50.12 51.80 9.47
C ILE A 48 51.56 52.01 9.95
N GLY A 49 51.75 52.68 11.09
CA GLY A 49 53.05 53.02 11.63
C GLY A 49 53.72 54.25 11.01
N ALA A 50 54.63 54.86 11.78
CA ALA A 50 55.20 56.16 11.45
C ALA A 50 56.07 56.18 10.19
N THR A 51 56.77 55.10 9.90
CA THR A 51 57.64 54.98 8.72
C THR A 51 56.84 54.92 7.43
N ILE A 52 55.80 54.09 7.38
CA ILE A 52 54.96 53.91 6.19
C ILE A 52 54.16 55.20 5.94
N PHE A 53 53.59 55.79 6.99
CA PHE A 53 52.88 57.07 6.87
C PHE A 53 53.77 58.17 6.26
N ASP A 54 55.00 58.31 6.76
CA ASP A 54 55.93 59.34 6.27
C ASP A 54 56.42 59.05 4.83
N GLU A 55 56.51 57.77 4.42
CA GLU A 55 56.87 57.33 3.05
C GLU A 55 55.77 57.56 2.01
N MET A 56 54.50 57.49 2.41
CA MET A 56 53.34 57.75 1.56
C MET A 56 53.06 59.26 1.34
N GLY A 57 53.78 60.12 2.06
CA GLY A 57 53.70 61.58 1.89
C GLY A 57 54.65 62.11 0.82
N ASN A 58 54.34 63.29 0.27
CA ASN A 58 55.25 64.03 -0.60
C ASN A 58 55.34 65.51 -0.18
N GLN A 59 55.96 66.36 -1.02
CA GLN A 59 56.12 67.80 -0.74
C GLN A 59 54.80 68.58 -0.59
N PHE A 60 53.67 67.99 -0.98
CA PHE A 60 52.32 68.55 -0.93
C PHE A 60 51.47 68.00 0.21
N GLY A 61 52.02 67.09 1.05
CA GLY A 61 51.30 66.47 2.16
C GLY A 61 51.03 64.99 1.91
N HIS A 62 49.92 64.48 2.47
CA HIS A 62 49.48 63.10 2.25
C HIS A 62 48.16 63.06 1.46
N SER A 63 48.01 62.08 0.57
CA SER A 63 46.79 61.93 -0.24
C SER A 63 45.63 61.42 0.62
N CYS A 64 44.50 62.12 0.59
CA CYS A 64 43.26 61.61 1.18
C CYS A 64 42.75 60.37 0.45
N ASP A 65 42.91 60.34 -0.87
CA ASP A 65 42.45 59.23 -1.69
C ASP A 65 43.15 57.92 -1.36
N ALA A 66 44.40 57.97 -0.88
CA ALA A 66 45.14 56.76 -0.51
C ALA A 66 44.99 56.37 0.96
N LEU A 67 44.81 57.32 1.88
CA LEU A 67 44.91 57.08 3.32
C LEU A 67 43.59 57.05 4.08
N LEU A 68 42.50 57.48 3.46
CA LEU A 68 41.18 57.31 4.06
C LEU A 68 40.75 55.84 3.95
N ASP A 69 39.79 55.53 4.80
CA ASP A 69 39.03 54.29 4.91
C ASP A 69 37.59 54.83 4.83
N LEU A 70 36.92 54.50 3.72
CA LEU A 70 35.75 55.19 3.20
C LEU A 70 34.45 54.41 3.43
N GLU A 71 34.57 53.19 3.92
CA GLU A 71 33.52 52.21 4.22
C GLU A 71 32.51 52.78 5.22
N GLN A 72 31.24 52.44 5.04
CA GLN A 72 30.11 52.93 5.85
C GLN A 72 29.20 51.77 6.24
N PRO A 73 28.62 51.75 7.47
CA PRO A 73 28.59 52.83 8.45
C PRO A 73 29.80 52.92 9.39
N GLU A 74 30.61 51.86 9.49
CA GLU A 74 31.84 51.84 10.26
C GLU A 74 33.04 51.48 9.34
N PRO A 75 34.16 52.21 9.45
CA PRO A 75 35.43 51.87 8.81
C PRO A 75 35.88 50.45 9.18
N ASP A 76 36.31 49.68 8.19
CA ASP A 76 36.63 48.27 8.34
C ASP A 76 38.15 48.04 8.65
N SER A 77 38.92 49.14 8.68
CA SER A 77 40.38 49.25 8.88
C SER A 77 41.26 48.90 7.67
N LEU A 78 40.66 48.48 6.56
CA LEU A 78 41.28 48.52 5.25
C LEU A 78 41.34 49.97 4.78
N ARG A 79 42.40 50.33 4.08
CA ARG A 79 42.61 51.71 3.61
C ARG A 79 42.67 51.65 2.10
N ASN A 80 42.21 52.68 1.42
CA ASN A 80 42.12 52.71 -0.05
C ASN A 80 43.39 52.27 -0.81
N TYR A 81 44.60 52.52 -0.27
CA TYR A 81 45.86 52.07 -0.91
C TYR A 81 46.14 50.56 -0.78
N VAL A 82 45.52 49.91 0.20
CA VAL A 82 45.51 48.45 0.39
C VAL A 82 44.43 47.87 -0.51
N GLU A 83 43.25 48.47 -0.50
CA GLU A 83 42.12 48.04 -1.32
C GLU A 83 42.41 48.08 -2.81
N GLU A 84 42.98 49.17 -3.30
CA GLU A 84 43.41 49.25 -4.70
C GLU A 84 44.46 48.20 -5.06
N ARG A 85 45.25 47.73 -4.09
CA ARG A 85 46.24 46.70 -4.33
C ARG A 85 45.59 45.32 -4.51
N TYR A 86 44.47 45.06 -3.85
CA TYR A 86 43.71 43.80 -3.94
C TYR A 86 42.46 43.93 -4.85
N ASP A 87 42.32 45.05 -5.57
CA ASP A 87 41.19 45.39 -6.46
C ASP A 87 39.81 45.36 -5.77
N THR A 88 39.76 45.70 -4.48
CA THR A 88 38.54 45.68 -3.66
C THR A 88 37.76 47.00 -3.72
N ASN A 89 36.53 46.99 -3.21
CA ASN A 89 35.60 48.10 -3.19
C ASN A 89 35.70 48.93 -1.89
N PRO A 90 36.22 50.17 -1.94
CA PRO A 90 36.45 51.06 -0.77
C PRO A 90 35.18 51.59 -0.10
N LEU A 91 34.01 51.17 -0.56
CA LEU A 91 32.73 51.59 -0.01
C LEU A 91 31.96 50.43 0.62
N ALA A 92 32.47 49.20 0.51
CA ALA A 92 31.88 47.99 1.05
C ALA A 92 32.91 47.24 1.90
N GLU A 93 32.44 46.56 2.95
CA GLU A 93 33.30 45.74 3.82
C GLU A 93 33.59 44.35 3.21
N ASP A 94 32.73 43.92 2.31
CA ASP A 94 32.76 42.66 1.57
C ASP A 94 32.48 43.03 0.10
N SER A 95 33.50 42.84 -0.73
CA SER A 95 33.57 43.39 -2.08
C SER A 95 32.84 42.56 -3.13
N ASP A 96 32.82 41.25 -2.98
CA ASP A 96 32.16 40.29 -3.87
C ASP A 96 30.85 39.72 -3.30
N GLY A 97 30.58 39.95 -2.02
CA GLY A 97 29.35 39.60 -1.33
C GLY A 97 29.29 38.13 -0.93
N ASP A 98 30.44 37.47 -0.75
CA ASP A 98 30.55 36.05 -0.44
C ASP A 98 30.38 35.72 1.06
N LEU A 99 30.21 36.72 1.93
CA LEU A 99 30.11 36.66 3.40
C LEU A 99 31.45 36.65 4.15
N ILE A 100 32.58 36.86 3.48
CA ILE A 100 33.87 37.19 4.09
C ILE A 100 34.17 38.67 3.84
N ALA A 101 34.56 39.38 4.90
CA ALA A 101 35.03 40.75 4.72
C ALA A 101 36.46 40.77 4.13
N ASP A 102 36.74 41.73 3.26
CA ASP A 102 38.00 41.85 2.50
C ASP A 102 39.24 41.77 3.42
N ARG A 103 39.16 42.39 4.60
CA ARG A 103 40.24 42.40 5.60
C ARG A 103 40.63 41.01 6.12
N TYR A 104 39.70 40.05 6.10
CA TYR A 104 39.92 38.69 6.62
C TYR A 104 40.53 37.79 5.56
N GLU A 105 40.18 37.99 4.30
CA GLU A 105 40.73 37.26 3.17
C GLU A 105 42.20 37.61 2.93
N ILE A 106 42.56 38.89 3.03
CA ILE A 106 43.97 39.32 2.89
C ILE A 106 44.81 39.06 4.16
N ALA A 107 44.20 38.56 5.24
CA ALA A 107 44.88 38.34 6.50
C ALA A 107 45.83 37.14 6.45
N PHE A 108 46.76 37.07 7.40
CA PHE A 108 47.69 35.96 7.52
C PHE A 108 47.74 35.40 8.94
N GLY A 109 47.52 34.09 9.07
CA GLY A 109 47.55 33.37 10.33
C GLY A 109 46.17 33.30 10.97
N ASN A 110 46.12 33.27 12.30
CA ASN A 110 44.85 33.19 13.02
C ASN A 110 44.18 34.56 13.11
N ILE A 111 42.91 34.61 12.74
CA ILE A 111 42.03 35.77 12.80
C ILE A 111 40.90 35.52 13.79
N ASP A 112 40.48 36.60 14.44
CA ASP A 112 39.36 36.59 15.39
C ASP A 112 38.12 37.14 14.68
N LEU A 113 37.12 36.28 14.52
CA LEU A 113 35.87 36.56 13.81
C LEU A 113 34.77 36.94 14.80
N SER A 114 34.16 38.11 14.58
CA SER A 114 32.95 38.56 15.28
C SER A 114 31.66 38.16 14.56
N VAL A 115 31.76 37.91 13.26
CA VAL A 115 30.71 37.39 12.38
C VAL A 115 31.33 36.23 11.61
N HIS A 116 30.61 35.12 11.50
CA HIS A 116 31.00 33.93 10.71
C HIS A 116 29.71 33.39 10.11
N CYS A 117 29.67 33.21 8.79
CA CYS A 117 28.48 32.77 8.04
C CYS A 117 27.27 33.70 8.16
N GLY A 118 27.50 35.01 8.10
CA GLY A 118 26.44 36.01 8.30
C GLY A 118 25.88 36.08 9.73
N VAL A 119 26.31 35.19 10.65
CA VAL A 119 25.83 35.13 12.03
C VAL A 119 26.84 35.74 13.00
N THR A 120 26.38 36.63 13.87
CA THR A 120 27.21 37.21 14.95
C THR A 120 27.60 36.14 15.95
N GLN A 121 28.90 36.02 16.21
CA GLN A 121 29.43 34.97 17.08
C GLN A 121 29.39 35.39 18.56
N PHE A 122 28.85 34.53 19.43
CA PHE A 122 28.85 34.74 20.88
C PHE A 122 30.22 34.35 21.49
N GLY A 123 31.24 35.18 21.29
CA GLY A 123 32.59 34.94 21.78
C GLY A 123 33.65 35.45 20.81
N THR A 124 34.82 34.84 20.84
CA THR A 124 35.87 35.08 19.84
C THR A 124 36.10 33.75 19.13
N LEU A 125 35.60 33.63 17.90
CA LEU A 125 35.90 32.49 17.05
C LEU A 125 37.25 32.75 16.39
N THR A 126 38.26 31.94 16.69
CA THR A 126 39.59 32.11 16.12
C THR A 126 39.82 31.04 15.05
N LEU A 127 39.83 31.44 13.78
CA LEU A 127 40.10 30.59 12.62
C LEU A 127 41.37 31.06 11.90
N LYS A 128 41.97 30.20 11.06
CA LYS A 128 43.03 30.66 10.16
C LYS A 128 42.39 31.42 9.00
N ALA A 129 43.04 32.49 8.53
CA ALA A 129 42.60 33.21 7.34
C ALA A 129 42.43 32.26 6.12
N PRO A 130 41.46 32.54 5.22
CA PRO A 130 41.06 31.63 4.13
C PRO A 130 42.24 31.15 3.27
N TYR A 131 43.12 32.07 2.88
CA TYR A 131 44.24 31.79 1.98
C TYR A 131 45.60 31.61 2.67
N HIS A 132 45.62 31.46 4.01
CA HIS A 132 46.86 31.43 4.78
C HIS A 132 47.89 30.40 4.28
N GLU A 133 47.43 29.25 3.78
CA GLU A 133 48.29 28.14 3.37
C GLU A 133 49.04 28.40 2.04
N TYR A 134 48.56 29.37 1.26
CA TYR A 134 49.13 29.78 -0.02
C TYR A 134 50.02 31.02 0.08
N MET A 135 50.00 31.71 1.22
CA MET A 135 50.84 32.86 1.50
C MET A 135 52.15 32.46 2.19
N SER A 136 53.28 33.03 1.77
CA SER A 136 54.57 32.83 2.45
C SER A 136 54.75 33.70 3.72
N GLY A 137 53.87 34.68 3.92
CA GLY A 137 53.82 35.56 5.08
C GLY A 137 52.81 36.70 4.90
N PRO A 138 52.66 37.58 5.92
CA PRO A 138 51.75 38.73 5.82
C PRO A 138 52.12 39.65 4.64
N GLY A 139 51.14 39.97 3.80
CA GLY A 139 51.31 40.85 2.63
C GLY A 139 52.00 40.20 1.43
N ASP A 140 52.05 38.86 1.38
CA ASP A 140 52.43 38.13 0.17
C ASP A 140 51.31 38.24 -0.89
N MET A 141 51.66 38.81 -2.04
CA MET A 141 50.77 39.07 -3.16
C MET A 141 50.80 37.97 -4.21
N THR A 142 51.76 37.04 -4.13
CA THR A 142 52.03 36.11 -5.24
C THR A 142 50.83 35.23 -5.58
N TRP A 143 50.03 34.87 -4.57
CA TRP A 143 48.79 34.14 -4.73
C TRP A 143 47.65 34.99 -5.32
N PHE A 144 47.42 36.19 -4.77
CA PHE A 144 46.39 37.14 -5.22
C PHE A 144 46.67 37.75 -6.61
N GLU A 145 47.79 37.44 -7.25
CA GLU A 145 48.10 37.83 -8.64
C GLU A 145 47.79 36.70 -9.64
N GLU A 146 47.36 35.54 -9.15
CA GLU A 146 46.90 34.40 -9.97
C GLU A 146 45.41 34.55 -10.31
N ASP A 147 44.98 33.82 -11.34
CA ASP A 147 43.62 33.74 -11.87
C ASP A 147 43.40 32.24 -12.12
N MET A 148 42.90 31.53 -11.09
CA MET A 148 42.90 30.07 -11.09
C MET A 148 41.82 29.50 -12.01
N ASP A 149 40.64 30.10 -12.01
CA ASP A 149 39.47 29.65 -12.75
C ASP A 149 39.41 30.22 -14.19
N GLY A 150 40.15 31.29 -14.47
CA GLY A 150 40.23 31.94 -15.77
C GLY A 150 39.05 32.87 -16.07
N ASP A 151 38.30 33.34 -15.08
CA ASP A 151 37.19 34.30 -15.27
C ASP A 151 37.68 35.74 -15.56
N GLY A 152 38.97 35.99 -15.31
CA GLY A 152 39.64 37.26 -15.53
C GLY A 152 39.62 38.22 -14.33
N ARG A 153 39.16 37.76 -13.17
CA ARG A 153 39.46 38.30 -11.85
C ARG A 153 40.73 37.64 -11.33
N LEU A 154 41.24 38.16 -10.22
CA LEU A 154 42.39 37.59 -9.54
C LEU A 154 41.88 37.02 -8.23
N ASN A 155 42.46 35.89 -7.80
CA ASN A 155 42.05 35.21 -6.58
C ASN A 155 41.94 36.18 -5.39
N GLY A 156 41.02 35.89 -4.45
CA GLY A 156 40.84 36.64 -3.20
C GLY A 156 39.65 37.61 -3.24
N PRO A 157 39.70 38.75 -2.51
CA PRO A 157 38.48 39.45 -2.06
C PRO A 157 37.57 40.10 -3.10
N GLY A 158 38.00 40.11 -4.35
CA GLY A 158 37.19 40.64 -5.45
C GLY A 158 36.58 39.54 -6.32
N ASP A 159 36.91 38.29 -5.99
CA ASP A 159 36.60 37.10 -6.75
C ASP A 159 35.77 36.16 -5.90
N TRP A 160 34.54 35.97 -6.34
CA TRP A 160 33.50 35.31 -5.55
C TRP A 160 33.72 33.78 -5.44
N ASP A 161 34.45 33.19 -6.38
CA ASP A 161 34.77 31.75 -6.47
C ASP A 161 36.19 31.63 -7.03
N SER A 162 37.18 31.69 -6.13
CA SER A 162 38.59 31.81 -6.46
C SER A 162 39.17 30.61 -7.20
N ASP A 163 38.51 29.44 -7.18
CA ASP A 163 38.99 28.23 -7.85
C ASP A 163 38.06 27.66 -8.94
N GLY A 164 36.87 28.24 -9.08
CA GLY A 164 35.94 28.04 -10.19
C GLY A 164 35.10 26.77 -10.09
N ASP A 165 34.85 26.27 -8.88
CA ASP A 165 34.10 25.03 -8.68
C ASP A 165 32.60 25.23 -8.48
N GLY A 166 32.14 26.48 -8.42
CA GLY A 166 30.75 26.88 -8.31
C GLY A 166 30.30 27.17 -6.88
N MET A 167 31.15 26.96 -5.87
CA MET A 167 30.91 27.39 -4.50
C MET A 167 31.55 28.76 -4.25
N PRO A 168 30.89 29.68 -3.51
CA PRO A 168 31.56 30.88 -3.08
C PRO A 168 32.65 30.63 -2.04
N ASP A 169 33.72 31.41 -2.11
CA ASP A 169 34.84 31.36 -1.18
C ASP A 169 34.38 31.46 0.29
N GLY A 170 33.38 32.31 0.56
CA GLY A 170 32.77 32.47 1.87
C GLY A 170 31.90 31.32 2.34
N TYR A 171 31.22 30.61 1.44
CA TYR A 171 30.50 29.37 1.78
C TYR A 171 31.51 28.28 2.19
N GLU A 172 32.55 28.11 1.41
CA GLU A 172 33.61 27.16 1.72
C GLU A 172 34.37 27.51 2.99
N TYR A 173 34.63 28.81 3.23
CA TYR A 173 35.26 29.25 4.46
C TYR A 173 34.35 29.03 5.68
N CYS A 174 33.05 29.17 5.48
CA CYS A 174 32.03 28.91 6.48
C CYS A 174 32.05 27.49 7.00
N TYR A 175 32.06 26.54 6.07
CA TYR A 175 32.10 25.10 6.34
C TYR A 175 33.51 24.54 6.19
N ALA A 176 34.55 25.38 6.30
CA ALA A 176 35.93 24.96 6.05
C ALA A 176 36.36 23.81 6.95
N LEU A 177 35.89 23.76 8.20
CA LEU A 177 36.34 22.82 9.20
C LEU A 177 35.30 21.76 9.52
N ASP A 178 35.75 20.52 9.60
CA ASP A 178 34.94 19.41 10.10
C ASP A 178 34.86 19.34 11.63
N SER A 179 34.11 18.35 12.12
CA SER A 179 33.98 18.06 13.55
C SER A 179 35.29 17.73 14.28
N ASP A 180 36.34 17.33 13.55
CA ASP A 180 37.70 17.10 14.02
C ASP A 180 38.61 18.36 13.90
N SER A 181 38.04 19.50 13.48
CA SER A 181 38.76 20.74 13.18
C SER A 181 39.80 20.62 12.07
N LYS A 182 39.58 19.72 11.11
CA LYS A 182 40.40 19.61 9.89
C LYS A 182 39.71 20.34 8.76
N ARG A 183 40.52 21.04 7.95
CA ARG A 183 40.03 21.71 6.76
C ARG A 183 39.62 20.67 5.71
N PHE A 184 38.42 20.80 5.15
CA PHE A 184 37.95 19.95 4.06
C PHE A 184 37.39 20.74 2.88
N LEU A 185 36.70 21.87 3.10
CA LEU A 185 36.44 22.86 2.06
C LEU A 185 37.52 23.94 2.04
N ASN A 186 37.88 24.39 0.85
CA ASN A 186 39.00 25.27 0.65
C ASN A 186 38.85 26.05 -0.66
N PRO A 187 38.67 27.39 -0.60
CA PRO A 187 38.57 28.39 -1.69
C PRO A 187 39.67 28.45 -2.75
N ALA A 188 40.39 27.36 -2.93
CA ALA A 188 41.62 27.26 -3.70
C ALA A 188 41.85 25.81 -4.15
N ASN A 189 40.87 24.94 -3.97
CA ASN A 189 40.87 23.53 -4.30
C ASN A 189 39.50 23.08 -4.85
N ALA A 190 39.26 23.36 -6.13
CA ALA A 190 38.07 22.97 -6.89
C ALA A 190 37.65 21.48 -6.91
N THR A 191 38.38 20.60 -6.23
CA THR A 191 38.05 19.17 -6.14
C THR A 191 37.24 18.81 -4.91
N ASP A 192 37.15 19.69 -3.91
CA ASP A 192 36.35 19.43 -2.72
C ASP A 192 34.85 19.72 -2.93
N ALA A 193 34.43 20.44 -3.97
CA ALA A 193 33.02 20.49 -4.44
C ALA A 193 32.32 19.13 -4.56
N TYR A 194 33.02 18.08 -5.00
CA TYR A 194 32.41 16.78 -5.32
C TYR A 194 32.21 15.84 -4.13
N GLY A 195 32.63 16.25 -2.92
CA GLY A 195 32.44 15.44 -1.72
C GLY A 195 31.01 15.52 -1.22
N ASP A 196 30.51 14.41 -0.68
CA ASP A 196 29.28 14.33 0.13
C ASP A 196 29.73 13.70 1.45
N ARG A 197 29.68 14.46 2.54
CA ARG A 197 30.37 14.11 3.78
C ARG A 197 29.43 13.63 4.88
N ASP A 198 28.25 14.19 4.91
CA ASP A 198 27.10 13.82 5.72
C ASP A 198 26.29 12.67 5.12
N GLU A 199 26.54 12.31 3.86
CA GLU A 199 25.94 11.16 3.16
C GLU A 199 24.42 11.29 3.01
N ASP A 200 23.91 12.51 2.80
CA ASP A 200 22.49 12.82 2.67
C ASP A 200 21.98 12.84 1.21
N GLY A 201 22.91 12.75 0.26
CA GLY A 201 22.64 12.70 -1.17
C GLY A 201 22.94 14.00 -1.92
N LEU A 202 23.39 15.07 -1.26
CA LEU A 202 23.93 16.28 -1.90
C LEU A 202 25.44 16.33 -1.73
N ASN A 203 26.14 16.66 -2.81
CA ASN A 203 27.53 17.04 -2.69
C ASN A 203 27.68 18.51 -2.26
N ASN A 204 28.89 18.91 -1.86
CA ASN A 204 29.14 20.24 -1.31
C ASN A 204 28.74 21.41 -2.24
N VAL A 205 28.82 21.24 -3.57
CA VAL A 205 28.32 22.28 -4.49
C VAL A 205 26.80 22.26 -4.60
N GLU A 206 26.19 21.08 -4.65
CA GLU A 206 24.72 20.93 -4.67
C GLU A 206 24.06 21.53 -3.43
N GLU A 207 24.70 21.38 -2.26
CA GLU A 207 24.32 22.02 -0.99
C GLU A 207 24.20 23.55 -1.12
N TYR A 208 25.14 24.18 -1.82
CA TYR A 208 25.08 25.61 -2.12
C TYR A 208 24.01 25.93 -3.18
N GLU A 209 23.87 25.09 -4.21
CA GLU A 209 22.90 25.27 -5.30
C GLU A 209 21.44 25.29 -4.80
N VAL A 210 21.14 24.70 -3.63
CA VAL A 210 19.84 24.82 -2.94
C VAL A 210 19.38 26.29 -2.85
N ALA A 211 20.32 27.21 -2.59
CA ALA A 211 20.05 28.64 -2.48
C ALA A 211 19.53 29.27 -3.78
N TYR A 212 19.79 28.67 -4.94
CA TYR A 212 19.26 29.16 -6.22
C TYR A 212 17.75 28.97 -6.33
N THR A 213 17.21 27.95 -5.67
CA THR A 213 15.77 27.65 -5.63
C THR A 213 15.08 28.42 -4.51
N TRP A 214 15.68 28.42 -3.32
CA TRP A 214 15.02 28.85 -2.10
C TRP A 214 15.46 30.23 -1.59
N GLY A 215 16.53 30.79 -2.14
CA GLY A 215 17.05 32.12 -1.82
C GLY A 215 18.48 32.09 -1.28
N PRO A 216 19.22 33.22 -1.38
CA PRO A 216 20.65 33.29 -1.09
C PRO A 216 21.04 33.01 0.36
N GLU A 217 20.08 33.00 1.28
CA GLU A 217 20.30 32.73 2.71
C GLU A 217 19.94 31.28 3.11
N ASN A 218 19.42 30.48 2.18
CA ASN A 218 18.80 29.17 2.44
C ASN A 218 19.56 28.02 1.75
N PHE A 219 20.90 28.07 1.73
CA PHE A 219 21.73 26.91 1.38
C PHE A 219 21.75 25.91 2.54
N THR A 220 22.12 24.68 2.25
CA THR A 220 22.24 23.60 3.24
C THR A 220 23.67 23.45 3.74
N SER A 221 23.83 22.71 4.83
CA SER A 221 25.09 22.52 5.53
C SER A 221 25.76 21.20 5.12
N PRO A 222 26.97 21.20 4.52
CA PRO A 222 27.72 20.01 4.05
C PRO A 222 28.37 19.20 5.20
N LEU A 223 27.88 19.41 6.42
CA LEU A 223 28.30 18.79 7.65
C LEU A 223 27.11 18.18 8.42
N LEU A 224 25.89 18.51 8.03
CA LEU A 224 24.65 18.15 8.69
C LEU A 224 23.71 17.61 7.63
N ALA A 225 23.41 16.31 7.70
CA ALA A 225 22.48 15.68 6.78
C ALA A 225 21.05 16.26 6.80
N ASP A 226 20.71 17.05 7.82
CA ASP A 226 19.39 17.64 8.08
C ASP A 226 19.65 19.02 8.72
N THR A 227 19.59 20.06 7.89
CA THR A 227 20.01 21.42 8.24
C THR A 227 19.02 22.08 9.21
N ASP A 228 17.71 21.93 9.00
CA ASP A 228 16.68 22.54 9.86
C ASP A 228 16.18 21.64 11.01
N ASN A 229 16.66 20.39 11.06
CA ASN A 229 16.44 19.39 12.12
C ASN A 229 14.99 18.93 12.25
N ASP A 230 14.29 18.79 11.14
CA ASP A 230 12.90 18.33 11.11
C ASP A 230 12.73 16.81 10.93
N GLY A 231 13.83 16.11 10.67
CA GLY A 231 13.91 14.67 10.51
C GLY A 231 13.96 14.20 9.06
N MET A 232 13.92 15.11 8.09
CA MET A 232 14.11 14.85 6.67
C MET A 232 15.52 15.30 6.25
N PRO A 233 16.25 14.53 5.41
CA PRO A 233 17.56 14.94 4.95
C PRO A 233 17.49 15.98 3.82
N ASP A 234 18.44 16.90 3.81
CA ASP A 234 18.48 18.03 2.88
C ASP A 234 18.43 17.57 1.42
N GLY A 235 19.17 16.50 1.11
CA GLY A 235 19.18 15.89 -0.22
C GLY A 235 17.87 15.25 -0.65
N TRP A 236 17.12 14.65 0.27
CA TRP A 236 15.80 14.13 -0.07
C TRP A 236 14.82 15.28 -0.30
N GLU A 237 14.80 16.27 0.58
CA GLU A 237 13.91 17.42 0.45
C GLU A 237 14.15 18.18 -0.85
N HIS A 238 15.42 18.49 -1.16
CA HIS A 238 15.78 19.19 -2.39
C HIS A 238 15.31 18.44 -3.65
N LEU A 239 15.52 17.12 -3.70
CA LEU A 239 15.11 16.29 -4.83
C LEU A 239 13.58 16.14 -4.94
N SER A 240 12.89 16.14 -3.80
CA SER A 240 11.42 16.06 -3.70
C SER A 240 10.73 17.42 -3.90
N GLY A 241 11.49 18.53 -3.96
CA GLY A 241 10.94 19.88 -4.11
C GLY A 241 10.42 20.49 -2.81
N ILE A 242 10.85 19.96 -1.67
CA ILE A 242 10.63 20.49 -0.31
C ILE A 242 11.79 21.42 0.06
N HIS A 243 11.58 22.31 1.02
CA HIS A 243 12.55 23.34 1.41
C HIS A 243 13.47 22.85 2.56
N PRO A 244 14.74 22.49 2.30
CA PRO A 244 15.60 21.80 3.27
C PRO A 244 16.20 22.64 4.42
N ASN A 245 15.90 23.93 4.44
CA ASN A 245 16.43 24.84 5.45
C ASN A 245 15.38 25.86 5.91
N ASP A 246 14.19 25.37 6.31
CA ASP A 246 13.12 26.23 6.84
C ASP A 246 13.08 26.29 8.37
N ASP A 247 11.88 26.45 8.95
CA ASP A 247 11.67 26.40 10.40
C ASP A 247 11.33 24.99 10.93
N GLY A 248 11.52 23.96 10.09
CA GLY A 248 11.22 22.55 10.29
C GLY A 248 9.73 22.24 10.31
N ALA A 249 8.89 23.13 9.78
CA ALA A 249 7.44 22.98 9.84
C ALA A 249 6.89 22.18 8.65
N ASN A 250 7.63 22.17 7.53
CA ASN A 250 7.20 21.50 6.30
C ASN A 250 7.10 19.96 6.49
N ALA A 251 7.86 19.36 7.41
CA ALA A 251 7.75 17.94 7.77
C ALA A 251 6.33 17.50 8.14
N LEU A 252 5.53 18.41 8.71
CA LEU A 252 4.15 18.13 9.15
C LEU A 252 3.09 18.50 8.11
N GLU A 253 3.50 19.08 6.98
CA GLU A 253 2.62 19.37 5.86
C GLU A 253 2.32 18.10 5.07
N ASP A 254 1.17 18.11 4.40
CA ASP A 254 0.70 17.05 3.49
C ASP A 254 0.11 17.81 2.29
N PRO A 255 0.97 18.19 1.33
CA PRO A 255 0.60 19.10 0.24
C PRO A 255 -0.34 18.50 -0.80
N ASP A 256 -0.33 17.17 -0.96
CA ASP A 256 -1.05 16.43 -1.98
C ASP A 256 -2.30 15.68 -1.46
N PHE A 257 -2.49 15.62 -0.13
CA PHE A 257 -3.68 15.12 0.55
C PHE A 257 -3.98 13.65 0.28
N ASP A 258 -2.94 12.82 0.35
CA ASP A 258 -2.99 11.42 -0.04
C ASP A 258 -3.12 10.44 1.15
N GLY A 259 -3.14 10.97 2.38
CA GLY A 259 -3.58 10.24 3.57
C GLY A 259 -5.02 9.69 3.45
N TYR A 260 -5.33 8.64 4.23
CA TYR A 260 -6.59 7.90 4.09
C TYR A 260 -7.19 7.46 5.44
N ASP A 261 -8.53 7.50 5.53
CA ASP A 261 -9.36 7.06 6.67
C ASP A 261 -9.32 5.52 6.80
N SER A 262 -8.28 5.00 7.44
CA SER A 262 -7.97 3.58 7.52
C SER A 262 -8.96 2.82 8.41
N ASP A 263 -9.45 3.45 9.48
CA ASP A 263 -10.41 2.82 10.40
C ASP A 263 -11.89 3.07 10.03
N GLY A 264 -12.14 3.96 9.08
CA GLY A 264 -13.45 4.24 8.49
C GLY A 264 -14.37 5.07 9.38
N ASP A 265 -13.82 5.80 10.35
CA ASP A 265 -14.56 6.63 11.31
C ASP A 265 -14.65 8.11 10.90
N GLY A 266 -13.83 8.53 9.93
CA GLY A 266 -13.77 9.86 9.32
C GLY A 266 -14.93 10.21 8.38
N GLY A 267 -15.66 9.21 7.91
CA GLY A 267 -16.79 9.35 6.99
C GLY A 267 -17.95 10.25 7.49
N VAL A 268 -18.16 11.38 6.83
CA VAL A 268 -19.25 12.31 7.15
C VAL A 268 -20.50 11.99 6.32
N ARG A 269 -21.49 11.38 6.99
CA ARG A 269 -22.72 10.86 6.35
C ARG A 269 -23.96 11.67 6.73
N PHE A 270 -24.98 11.64 5.87
CA PHE A 270 -26.31 12.19 6.17
C PHE A 270 -27.33 11.08 6.44
N ASP A 271 -27.64 10.87 7.72
CA ASP A 271 -28.56 9.84 8.17
C ASP A 271 -30.03 10.32 8.17
N GLU A 272 -30.35 11.61 8.20
CA GLU A 272 -31.75 12.10 8.23
C GLU A 272 -32.47 12.13 6.86
N LEU A 273 -32.22 11.13 6.00
CA LEU A 273 -32.84 11.03 4.67
C LEU A 273 -34.38 10.92 4.73
N VAL A 274 -35.08 12.00 4.40
CA VAL A 274 -36.54 12.08 4.30
C VAL A 274 -36.94 12.64 2.92
N GLY A 275 -37.27 11.75 1.98
CA GLY A 275 -37.57 12.14 0.60
C GLY A 275 -36.34 12.71 -0.11
N VAL A 276 -36.57 13.54 -1.14
CA VAL A 276 -35.48 14.12 -1.95
C VAL A 276 -34.68 15.11 -1.10
N SER A 277 -33.40 14.78 -0.89
CA SER A 277 -32.46 15.56 -0.09
C SER A 277 -31.30 15.98 -1.00
N THR A 278 -31.05 17.28 -1.08
CA THR A 278 -30.06 17.87 -2.00
C THR A 278 -29.01 18.67 -1.23
N ILE A 279 -27.75 18.64 -1.68
CA ILE A 279 -26.71 19.50 -1.11
C ILE A 279 -27.03 20.97 -1.40
N HIS A 280 -27.06 21.80 -0.37
CA HIS A 280 -27.42 23.22 -0.48
C HIS A 280 -26.21 24.15 -0.38
N LEU A 281 -25.27 23.84 0.51
CA LEU A 281 -24.08 24.66 0.75
C LEU A 281 -22.99 23.78 1.35
N ILE A 282 -21.76 23.93 0.86
CA ILE A 282 -20.54 23.41 1.47
C ILE A 282 -19.84 24.60 2.13
N SER A 283 -19.40 24.45 3.37
CA SER A 283 -18.89 25.53 4.23
C SER A 283 -17.45 25.34 4.66
N VAL A 284 -16.76 24.36 4.08
CA VAL A 284 -15.35 24.03 4.29
C VAL A 284 -14.65 23.89 2.96
N GLU A 285 -13.33 23.96 2.98
CA GLU A 285 -12.43 23.73 1.84
C GLU A 285 -11.54 22.51 2.12
N LEU A 286 -10.96 21.92 1.07
CA LEU A 286 -9.96 20.85 1.22
C LEU A 286 -8.76 21.36 2.04
N GLY A 287 -8.22 20.52 2.92
CA GLY A 287 -7.16 20.87 3.87
C GLY A 287 -7.60 21.69 5.09
N GLU A 288 -8.89 22.07 5.22
CA GLU A 288 -9.36 22.77 6.43
C GLU A 288 -9.40 21.82 7.64
N TYR A 289 -8.72 22.20 8.73
CA TYR A 289 -8.87 21.53 10.01
C TYR A 289 -10.28 21.77 10.62
N VAL A 290 -10.96 20.68 10.98
CA VAL A 290 -12.32 20.67 11.52
C VAL A 290 -12.36 19.96 12.88
N PRO A 291 -12.83 20.61 13.96
CA PRO A 291 -13.04 19.93 15.23
C PRO A 291 -14.31 19.06 15.21
N VAL A 292 -14.42 18.10 16.13
CA VAL A 292 -15.64 17.29 16.33
C VAL A 292 -16.91 18.17 16.40
N ASN A 293 -18.01 17.73 15.77
CA ASN A 293 -19.30 18.42 15.72
C ASN A 293 -19.32 19.76 14.95
N LYS A 294 -18.28 20.06 14.15
CA LYS A 294 -18.27 21.22 13.24
C LYS A 294 -19.25 20.95 12.09
N THR A 295 -20.07 21.94 11.74
CA THR A 295 -20.91 21.86 10.53
C THR A 295 -20.06 22.14 9.30
N ILE A 296 -20.01 21.16 8.39
CA ILE A 296 -19.22 21.24 7.16
C ILE A 296 -20.08 21.48 5.91
N LEU A 297 -21.31 20.96 5.90
CA LEU A 297 -22.23 21.12 4.78
C LEU A 297 -23.68 21.18 5.25
N TRP A 298 -24.55 21.70 4.38
CA TRP A 298 -25.98 21.84 4.63
C TRP A 298 -26.76 21.05 3.59
N VAL A 299 -27.59 20.11 4.05
CA VAL A 299 -28.50 19.34 3.20
C VAL A 299 -29.89 19.96 3.27
N ARG A 300 -30.50 20.23 2.11
CA ARG A 300 -31.88 20.70 2.00
C ARG A 300 -32.79 19.52 1.70
N THR A 301 -33.75 19.28 2.59
CA THR A 301 -34.72 18.19 2.50
C THR A 301 -36.16 18.70 2.67
N VAL A 302 -37.17 17.91 2.28
CA VAL A 302 -38.60 18.28 2.39
C VAL A 302 -39.22 17.61 3.60
N GLN A 303 -39.46 18.37 4.67
CA GLN A 303 -40.20 17.90 5.84
C GLN A 303 -41.56 18.61 5.92
N ASN A 304 -42.65 17.85 6.02
CA ASN A 304 -44.02 18.38 6.12
C ASN A 304 -44.39 19.38 5.00
N SER A 305 -43.97 19.12 3.76
CA SER A 305 -44.18 20.00 2.59
C SER A 305 -43.47 21.37 2.66
N VAL A 306 -42.44 21.51 3.52
CA VAL A 306 -41.60 22.70 3.63
C VAL A 306 -40.13 22.29 3.44
N TYR A 307 -39.37 23.10 2.71
CA TYR A 307 -37.92 22.92 2.60
C TYR A 307 -37.24 23.30 3.92
N VAL A 308 -36.43 22.39 4.46
CA VAL A 308 -35.64 22.57 5.68
C VAL A 308 -34.18 22.30 5.36
N ASN A 309 -33.28 23.15 5.85
CA ASN A 309 -31.84 22.96 5.73
C ASN A 309 -31.32 22.35 7.04
N ILE A 310 -30.68 21.19 6.95
CA ILE A 310 -30.15 20.43 8.07
C ILE A 310 -28.62 20.53 8.00
N PRO A 311 -27.95 20.94 9.09
CA PRO A 311 -26.49 20.96 9.14
C PRO A 311 -25.96 19.54 9.31
N VAL A 312 -25.04 19.13 8.45
CA VAL A 312 -24.28 17.89 8.58
C VAL A 312 -22.97 18.21 9.27
N LYS A 313 -22.60 17.40 10.25
CA LYS A 313 -21.50 17.66 11.17
C LYS A 313 -20.48 16.53 11.14
N THR A 314 -19.23 16.88 11.42
CA THR A 314 -18.14 15.92 11.59
C THR A 314 -18.35 15.05 12.83
N GLN A 315 -17.91 13.79 12.73
CA GLN A 315 -17.94 12.82 13.83
C GLN A 315 -16.61 12.82 14.58
N THR A 316 -15.50 12.95 13.84
CA THR A 316 -14.12 13.02 14.33
C THR A 316 -13.52 14.42 14.16
N GLU A 317 -12.34 14.63 14.74
CA GLU A 317 -11.52 15.83 14.50
C GLU A 317 -10.37 15.51 13.57
N GLY A 318 -10.10 16.39 12.61
CA GLY A 318 -9.09 16.12 11.60
C GLY A 318 -9.15 17.14 10.47
N TRP A 319 -8.65 16.75 9.31
CA TRP A 319 -8.57 17.59 8.10
C TRP A 319 -9.49 17.05 7.03
N ILE A 320 -10.04 17.94 6.21
CA ILE A 320 -10.92 17.55 5.09
C ILE A 320 -10.05 17.14 3.90
N TYR A 321 -9.98 15.84 3.60
CA TYR A 321 -9.20 15.30 2.49
C TYR A 321 -10.05 15.08 1.25
N GLU A 322 -11.32 14.71 1.43
CA GLU A 322 -12.23 14.46 0.31
C GLU A 322 -13.59 15.13 0.51
N ILE A 323 -14.14 15.68 -0.58
CA ILE A 323 -15.51 16.18 -0.66
C ILE A 323 -16.20 15.53 -1.86
N ASN A 324 -16.96 14.45 -1.58
CA ASN A 324 -17.57 13.57 -2.59
C ASN A 324 -18.85 14.10 -3.23
N VAL A 325 -19.20 15.36 -2.97
CA VAL A 325 -20.46 15.95 -3.43
C VAL A 325 -20.30 17.41 -3.86
N GLU A 326 -21.09 17.80 -4.85
CA GLU A 326 -21.22 19.18 -5.28
C GLU A 326 -22.54 19.82 -4.82
N VAL A 327 -22.59 21.15 -4.82
CA VAL A 327 -23.82 21.88 -4.48
C VAL A 327 -24.88 21.63 -5.56
N GLY A 328 -25.92 20.89 -5.18
CA GLY A 328 -27.04 20.52 -6.04
C GLY A 328 -27.27 19.02 -6.14
N ASP A 329 -26.29 18.21 -5.76
CA ASP A 329 -26.36 16.75 -5.83
C ASP A 329 -27.40 16.18 -4.87
N GLU A 330 -28.01 15.07 -5.29
CA GLU A 330 -28.97 14.32 -4.47
C GLU A 330 -28.23 13.29 -3.60
N VAL A 331 -28.54 13.27 -2.31
CA VAL A 331 -28.01 12.25 -1.40
C VAL A 331 -28.85 10.99 -1.57
N MET A 332 -28.24 9.92 -2.09
CA MET A 332 -28.96 8.71 -2.52
C MET A 332 -29.13 7.68 -1.41
N THR A 333 -28.12 7.55 -0.53
CA THR A 333 -28.11 6.56 0.56
C THR A 333 -27.60 7.17 1.86
N ARG A 334 -28.02 6.58 3.00
CA ARG A 334 -27.60 6.96 4.35
C ARG A 334 -26.17 6.54 4.67
N THR A 335 -25.61 5.65 3.84
CA THR A 335 -24.27 5.07 3.97
C THR A 335 -23.24 5.76 3.09
N GLN A 336 -23.65 6.76 2.29
CA GLN A 336 -22.75 7.49 1.41
C GLN A 336 -21.95 8.50 2.24
N ASP A 337 -20.63 8.43 2.11
CA ASP A 337 -19.73 9.44 2.62
C ASP A 337 -19.80 10.69 1.75
N LEU A 338 -20.19 11.81 2.34
CA LEU A 338 -20.31 13.10 1.65
C LEU A 338 -19.00 13.87 1.65
N ALA A 339 -18.19 13.65 2.68
CA ALA A 339 -16.83 14.14 2.84
C ALA A 339 -16.09 13.18 3.77
N ILE A 340 -14.77 13.11 3.65
CA ILE A 340 -13.90 12.31 4.50
C ILE A 340 -13.03 13.26 5.33
N VAL A 341 -13.03 13.03 6.64
CA VAL A 341 -12.15 13.71 7.59
C VAL A 341 -11.06 12.73 7.98
N VAL A 342 -9.80 13.07 7.70
CA VAL A 342 -8.65 12.24 8.07
C VAL A 342 -8.07 12.75 9.39
N GLU A 343 -7.88 11.86 10.36
CA GLU A 343 -7.32 12.19 11.67
C GLU A 343 -5.80 12.42 11.58
N GLN A 344 -5.19 13.08 12.57
CA GLN A 344 -3.75 13.41 12.54
C GLN A 344 -2.83 12.21 12.32
N HIS A 345 -3.20 11.02 12.81
CA HIS A 345 -2.39 9.79 12.69
C HIS A 345 -2.62 9.00 11.40
N GLU A 346 -3.56 9.45 10.56
CA GLU A 346 -3.90 8.86 9.26
C GLU A 346 -3.52 9.78 8.10
N ARG A 347 -3.00 10.97 8.42
CA ARG A 347 -2.33 11.82 7.45
C ARG A 347 -1.05 11.12 6.97
N PHE A 348 -0.65 11.44 5.76
CA PHE A 348 0.60 10.96 5.21
C PHE A 348 1.43 12.20 4.88
N THR A 349 2.15 12.66 5.90
CA THR A 349 2.93 13.91 5.81
C THR A 349 4.23 13.71 5.06
N ASN A 350 4.88 14.81 4.65
CA ASN A 350 6.21 14.76 4.04
C ASN A 350 7.20 13.90 4.84
N LEU A 351 7.15 13.98 6.18
CA LEU A 351 7.99 13.16 7.05
C LEU A 351 7.56 11.69 7.05
N ASP A 352 6.27 11.38 6.97
CA ASP A 352 5.78 9.99 6.88
C ASP A 352 6.20 9.36 5.55
N GLU A 353 6.18 10.13 4.47
CA GLU A 353 6.68 9.74 3.15
C GLU A 353 8.18 9.48 3.13
N TYR A 354 8.97 10.39 3.71
CA TYR A 354 10.40 10.15 3.87
C TYR A 354 10.65 8.85 4.66
N ASN A 355 9.92 8.65 5.76
CA ASN A 355 10.03 7.44 6.58
C ASN A 355 9.51 6.18 5.86
N ALA A 356 8.65 6.30 4.85
CA ALA A 356 8.18 5.15 4.06
C ALA A 356 9.31 4.46 3.28
N ARG A 357 10.43 5.17 3.07
CA ARG A 357 11.66 4.66 2.44
C ARG A 357 12.49 3.73 3.32
N ASP A 358 12.26 3.70 4.63
CA ASP A 358 12.92 2.81 5.59
C ASP A 358 11.89 1.82 6.14
N ARG A 359 11.76 0.67 5.47
CA ARG A 359 10.65 -0.27 5.74
C ARG A 359 10.78 -0.94 7.11
N ASP A 360 12.01 -1.19 7.56
CA ASP A 360 12.28 -1.91 8.80
C ASP A 360 12.79 -1.02 9.95
N GLY A 361 12.96 0.28 9.69
CA GLY A 361 13.36 1.29 10.67
C GLY A 361 14.82 1.15 11.08
N ASP A 362 15.66 0.54 10.23
CA ASP A 362 17.08 0.29 10.51
C ASP A 362 18.00 1.44 10.08
N GLY A 363 17.44 2.47 9.45
CA GLY A 363 18.14 3.64 8.93
C GLY A 363 18.78 3.43 7.57
N MET A 364 18.54 2.30 6.90
CA MET A 364 18.87 2.10 5.49
C MET A 364 17.62 2.24 4.63
N THR A 365 17.79 2.86 3.46
CA THR A 365 16.70 2.98 2.50
C THR A 365 16.50 1.66 1.76
N ASP A 366 15.51 0.88 2.18
CA ASP A 366 15.09 -0.39 1.57
C ASP A 366 13.57 -0.46 1.28
N GLY A 367 12.86 0.63 1.54
CA GLY A 367 11.42 0.78 1.47
C GLY A 367 10.93 1.49 0.21
N ARG A 368 9.74 2.08 0.33
CA ARG A 368 8.90 2.60 -0.76
C ARG A 368 9.29 4.02 -1.10
N SER A 369 9.29 4.35 -2.39
CA SER A 369 9.59 5.72 -2.84
C SER A 369 8.30 6.41 -3.25
N THR A 370 7.84 7.37 -2.45
CA THR A 370 6.70 8.25 -2.75
C THR A 370 7.17 9.63 -3.19
N ASN A 371 6.24 10.45 -3.67
CA ASN A 371 6.50 11.84 -4.01
C ASN A 371 5.55 12.77 -3.23
N PRO A 372 6.07 13.63 -2.35
CA PRO A 372 5.26 14.48 -1.44
C PRO A 372 4.40 15.54 -2.10
N LEU A 373 4.49 15.65 -3.41
CA LEU A 373 3.75 16.62 -4.21
C LEU A 373 2.77 15.93 -5.17
N ILE A 374 2.69 14.60 -5.14
CA ILE A 374 1.89 13.78 -6.06
C ILE A 374 1.24 12.63 -5.27
N ALA A 375 -0.06 12.78 -5.02
CA ALA A 375 -0.84 11.82 -4.25
C ALA A 375 -0.88 10.36 -4.78
N ASP A 376 -0.46 10.14 -6.03
CA ASP A 376 -0.42 8.84 -6.71
C ASP A 376 0.82 8.86 -7.62
N THR A 377 1.93 8.37 -7.07
CA THR A 377 3.27 8.52 -7.63
C THR A 377 3.42 7.78 -8.97
N ASP A 378 2.87 6.59 -9.10
CA ASP A 378 2.99 5.75 -10.31
C ASP A 378 1.80 5.86 -11.27
N ASN A 379 0.73 6.56 -10.86
CA ASN A 379 -0.49 6.81 -11.60
C ASN A 379 -1.30 5.54 -11.93
N ASP A 380 -1.33 4.57 -11.01
CA ASP A 380 -2.17 3.37 -11.13
C ASP A 380 -3.62 3.58 -10.66
N GLY A 381 -3.89 4.67 -9.93
CA GLY A 381 -5.19 5.04 -9.39
C GLY A 381 -5.39 4.71 -7.90
N LEU A 382 -4.37 4.20 -7.21
CA LEU A 382 -4.27 4.07 -5.77
C LEU A 382 -3.37 5.19 -5.23
N ILE A 383 -3.74 5.79 -4.10
CA ILE A 383 -2.95 6.89 -3.53
C ILE A 383 -1.85 6.33 -2.61
N ASP A 384 -0.67 6.96 -2.61
CA ASP A 384 0.52 6.47 -1.92
C ASP A 384 0.25 6.19 -0.43
N GLY A 385 -0.53 7.07 0.22
CA GLY A 385 -0.97 6.87 1.60
C GLY A 385 -1.71 5.54 1.85
N ILE A 386 -2.57 5.07 0.94
CA ILE A 386 -3.26 3.77 1.08
C ILE A 386 -2.26 2.62 0.99
N GLU A 387 -1.32 2.71 0.07
CA GLU A 387 -0.30 1.68 -0.19
C GLU A 387 0.68 1.50 0.95
N VAL A 388 1.10 2.62 1.55
CA VAL A 388 2.05 2.63 2.66
C VAL A 388 1.38 2.24 3.97
N ILE A 389 0.23 2.84 4.31
CA ILE A 389 -0.53 2.53 5.53
C ILE A 389 -0.99 1.06 5.47
N GLY A 390 -1.57 0.68 4.33
CA GLY A 390 -2.09 -0.65 4.02
C GLY A 390 -3.58 -0.82 4.32
N TRP A 391 -4.15 -1.85 3.71
CA TRP A 391 -5.55 -2.26 3.89
C TRP A 391 -5.65 -3.73 4.26
N THR A 392 -6.80 -4.15 4.79
CA THR A 392 -7.02 -5.56 5.16
C THR A 392 -7.93 -6.24 4.16
N ILE A 393 -7.45 -7.31 3.54
CA ILE A 393 -8.27 -8.22 2.74
C ILE A 393 -8.59 -9.49 3.53
N ARG A 394 -9.58 -10.25 3.06
CA ARG A 394 -9.92 -11.57 3.58
C ARG A 394 -9.67 -12.62 2.52
N VAL A 395 -8.77 -13.54 2.80
CA VAL A 395 -8.42 -14.66 1.93
C VAL A 395 -8.92 -15.96 2.54
N VAL A 396 -9.43 -16.86 1.71
CA VAL A 396 -9.87 -18.20 2.08
C VAL A 396 -8.87 -19.21 1.51
N ASP A 397 -7.89 -19.60 2.32
CA ASP A 397 -6.86 -20.61 1.99
C ASP A 397 -6.89 -21.70 3.07
N ASN A 398 -7.55 -22.82 2.76
CA ASN A 398 -7.82 -23.94 3.68
C ASN A 398 -8.47 -23.51 5.02
N GLY A 399 -9.01 -22.28 5.08
CA GLY A 399 -9.45 -21.54 6.25
C GLY A 399 -9.51 -20.04 5.94
N VAL A 400 -10.16 -19.25 6.81
CA VAL A 400 -10.32 -17.80 6.58
C VAL A 400 -9.21 -17.02 7.31
N LYS A 401 -8.38 -16.27 6.57
CA LYS A 401 -7.31 -15.40 7.08
C LYS A 401 -7.56 -13.95 6.66
N ASP A 402 -7.46 -13.02 7.61
CA ASP A 402 -7.44 -11.58 7.29
C ASP A 402 -5.96 -11.17 7.15
N VAL A 403 -5.60 -10.55 6.01
CA VAL A 403 -4.22 -10.21 5.63
C VAL A 403 -4.10 -8.70 5.46
N LEU A 404 -3.09 -8.09 6.10
CA LEU A 404 -2.74 -6.69 5.87
C LEU A 404 -1.86 -6.61 4.61
N VAL A 405 -2.38 -5.95 3.58
CA VAL A 405 -1.75 -5.74 2.27
C VAL A 405 -1.18 -4.33 2.22
N ARG A 406 -0.04 -4.21 1.55
CA ARG A 406 0.64 -2.94 1.30
C ARG A 406 1.45 -3.05 0.00
N SER A 407 1.16 -2.25 -0.99
CA SER A 407 1.86 -2.19 -2.29
C SER A 407 3.07 -1.24 -2.27
N ASP A 408 3.76 -1.09 -3.41
CA ASP A 408 4.85 -0.15 -3.64
C ASP A 408 4.38 1.03 -4.54
N PRO A 409 4.22 2.25 -3.98
CA PRO A 409 3.75 3.44 -4.70
C PRO A 409 4.57 3.88 -5.92
N GLY A 410 5.78 3.35 -6.05
CA GLY A 410 6.62 3.60 -7.21
C GLY A 410 6.34 2.66 -8.38
N VAL A 411 5.43 1.68 -8.24
CA VAL A 411 5.27 0.53 -9.13
C VAL A 411 3.80 0.19 -9.38
N PHE A 412 3.33 0.51 -10.60
CA PHE A 412 1.95 0.32 -11.05
C PHE A 412 1.31 -1.08 -10.80
N ASP A 413 2.12 -2.11 -10.60
CA ASP A 413 1.73 -3.51 -10.42
C ASP A 413 2.86 -4.16 -9.59
N THR A 414 2.66 -4.20 -8.28
CA THR A 414 3.72 -4.47 -7.31
C THR A 414 4.27 -5.91 -7.41
N ASP A 415 3.43 -6.91 -7.69
CA ASP A 415 3.85 -8.31 -7.81
C ASP A 415 3.97 -8.82 -9.27
N SER A 416 3.64 -7.95 -10.22
CA SER A 416 3.77 -8.14 -11.66
C SER A 416 2.87 -9.24 -12.24
N ASP A 417 1.72 -9.53 -11.63
CA ASP A 417 0.74 -10.51 -12.12
C ASP A 417 -0.12 -9.98 -13.30
N GLY A 418 -0.16 -8.66 -13.48
CA GLY A 418 -0.91 -7.97 -14.53
C GLY A 418 -2.17 -7.24 -14.08
N LEU A 419 -2.52 -7.30 -12.79
CA LEU A 419 -3.45 -6.40 -12.12
C LEU A 419 -2.67 -5.18 -11.59
N SER A 420 -3.29 -4.00 -11.59
CA SER A 420 -2.70 -2.86 -10.87
C SER A 420 -3.13 -2.91 -9.41
N ASP A 421 -2.32 -2.33 -8.53
CA ASP A 421 -2.56 -2.34 -7.09
C ASP A 421 -3.94 -1.70 -6.77
N SER A 422 -4.33 -0.69 -7.55
CA SER A 422 -5.67 -0.07 -7.51
C SER A 422 -6.82 -1.01 -7.87
N VAL A 423 -6.65 -1.90 -8.85
CA VAL A 423 -7.66 -2.89 -9.26
C VAL A 423 -7.80 -3.96 -8.17
N GLU A 424 -6.69 -4.32 -7.56
CA GLU A 424 -6.67 -5.27 -6.45
C GLU A 424 -7.37 -4.73 -5.21
N TYR A 425 -7.20 -3.44 -4.94
CA TYR A 425 -7.88 -2.77 -3.83
C TYR A 425 -9.39 -2.59 -4.07
N TYR A 426 -9.80 -2.11 -5.25
CA TYR A 426 -11.20 -1.71 -5.49
C TYR A 426 -12.09 -2.78 -6.12
N GLU A 427 -11.53 -3.72 -6.89
CA GLU A 427 -12.31 -4.64 -7.72
C GLU A 427 -12.16 -6.11 -7.32
N THR A 428 -10.92 -6.63 -7.23
CA THR A 428 -10.67 -8.08 -7.02
C THR A 428 -10.49 -8.46 -5.56
N PHE A 429 -10.11 -7.52 -4.69
CA PHE A 429 -9.83 -7.74 -3.26
C PHE A 429 -8.70 -8.77 -3.02
N THR A 430 -7.69 -8.75 -3.88
CA THR A 430 -6.49 -9.61 -3.84
C THR A 430 -5.31 -8.91 -3.16
N ASN A 431 -4.21 -9.65 -2.99
CA ASN A 431 -3.00 -9.18 -2.34
C ASN A 431 -1.97 -8.71 -3.38
N ALA A 432 -1.84 -7.40 -3.55
CA ALA A 432 -0.90 -6.76 -4.47
C ALA A 432 0.59 -7.07 -4.28
N THR A 433 0.95 -7.91 -3.32
CA THR A 433 2.34 -8.36 -3.12
C THR A 433 2.53 -9.86 -3.38
N ASP A 434 1.48 -10.55 -3.81
CA ASP A 434 1.44 -11.99 -3.99
C ASP A 434 0.55 -12.39 -5.16
N ARG A 435 1.20 -12.75 -6.28
CA ARG A 435 0.56 -13.05 -7.57
C ARG A 435 -0.52 -14.16 -7.55
N ASP A 436 -0.59 -14.92 -6.47
CA ASP A 436 -1.46 -16.07 -6.23
C ASP A 436 -1.93 -15.99 -4.77
N THR A 437 -2.93 -15.13 -4.55
CA THR A 437 -3.34 -14.64 -3.23
C THR A 437 -3.79 -15.78 -2.30
N ASP A 438 -4.51 -16.76 -2.83
CA ASP A 438 -5.03 -17.90 -2.08
C ASP A 438 -4.16 -19.17 -2.18
N SER A 439 -3.10 -19.13 -2.98
CA SER A 439 -2.08 -20.19 -3.11
C SER A 439 -2.62 -21.52 -3.64
N ASP A 440 -3.62 -21.47 -4.52
CA ASP A 440 -4.21 -22.63 -5.16
C ASP A 440 -3.45 -23.08 -6.43
N GLY A 441 -2.54 -22.24 -6.92
CA GLY A 441 -1.71 -22.46 -8.11
C GLY A 441 -2.14 -21.69 -9.36
N LEU A 442 -3.12 -20.80 -9.26
CA LEU A 442 -3.55 -19.86 -10.30
C LEU A 442 -3.08 -18.44 -9.97
N GLU A 443 -2.81 -17.64 -11.01
CA GLU A 443 -2.45 -16.23 -10.81
C GLU A 443 -3.73 -15.38 -10.74
N ASP A 444 -3.78 -14.37 -9.87
CA ASP A 444 -4.98 -13.59 -9.59
C ASP A 444 -5.57 -12.94 -10.86
N PHE A 445 -4.72 -12.38 -11.73
CA PHE A 445 -5.11 -11.89 -13.05
C PHE A 445 -5.84 -12.96 -13.90
N THR A 446 -5.36 -14.20 -13.86
CA THR A 446 -5.93 -15.31 -14.63
C THR A 446 -7.33 -15.63 -14.14
N GLU A 447 -7.54 -15.63 -12.83
CA GLU A 447 -8.81 -15.98 -12.24
C GLU A 447 -9.85 -14.87 -12.37
N ALA A 448 -9.46 -13.61 -12.15
CA ALA A 448 -10.38 -12.48 -12.15
C ALA A 448 -10.64 -11.89 -13.55
N MET A 449 -9.64 -11.89 -14.45
CA MET A 449 -9.69 -11.17 -15.73
C MET A 449 -9.59 -12.08 -16.96
N ASP A 450 -8.59 -12.99 -17.02
CA ASP A 450 -8.40 -13.85 -18.20
C ASP A 450 -9.40 -15.00 -18.27
N GLY A 451 -9.78 -15.59 -17.14
CA GLY A 451 -10.73 -16.68 -16.95
C GLY A 451 -10.41 -17.98 -17.69
N PHE A 452 -11.28 -18.97 -17.51
CA PHE A 452 -11.14 -20.33 -18.03
C PHE A 452 -12.25 -20.66 -19.02
N TYR A 453 -12.08 -21.74 -19.79
CA TYR A 453 -13.06 -22.19 -20.78
C TYR A 453 -13.51 -23.62 -20.51
N TRP A 454 -14.79 -23.80 -20.18
CA TRP A 454 -15.43 -25.10 -20.11
C TRP A 454 -15.93 -25.53 -21.49
N ASN A 455 -15.57 -26.75 -21.92
CA ASN A 455 -16.00 -27.35 -23.19
C ASN A 455 -15.85 -26.43 -24.44
N VAL A 456 -14.82 -25.56 -24.43
CA VAL A 456 -14.47 -24.61 -25.53
C VAL A 456 -15.48 -23.46 -25.74
N THR A 457 -16.64 -23.45 -25.10
CA THR A 457 -17.73 -22.49 -25.39
C THR A 457 -18.11 -21.57 -24.25
N GLU A 458 -17.88 -21.97 -23.00
CA GLU A 458 -18.36 -21.24 -21.83
C GLU A 458 -17.16 -20.71 -21.06
N LYS A 459 -17.04 -19.38 -21.01
CA LYS A 459 -16.01 -18.71 -20.22
C LYS A 459 -16.51 -18.56 -18.79
N TYR A 460 -15.70 -18.99 -17.83
CA TYR A 460 -15.98 -18.84 -16.40
C TYR A 460 -14.76 -18.29 -15.67
N PHE A 461 -14.95 -17.92 -14.42
CA PHE A 461 -13.96 -17.30 -13.55
C PHE A 461 -14.07 -17.95 -12.17
N THR A 462 -12.94 -18.03 -11.49
CA THR A 462 -12.79 -18.43 -10.10
C THR A 462 -12.57 -17.16 -9.26
N ASN A 463 -12.51 -17.30 -7.94
CA ASN A 463 -12.27 -16.19 -7.05
C ASN A 463 -10.86 -16.28 -6.50
N ALA A 464 -9.96 -15.42 -6.98
CA ALA A 464 -8.54 -15.33 -6.60
C ALA A 464 -8.24 -15.15 -5.10
N SER A 465 -9.26 -14.85 -4.29
CA SER A 465 -9.14 -14.77 -2.83
C SER A 465 -9.68 -16.02 -2.12
N SER A 466 -9.99 -17.09 -2.85
CA SER A 466 -10.70 -18.27 -2.39
C SER A 466 -10.21 -19.54 -3.07
N PHE A 467 -9.37 -20.28 -2.36
CA PHE A 467 -8.71 -21.52 -2.76
C PHE A 467 -9.64 -22.61 -3.35
N ASP A 468 -10.93 -22.55 -3.04
CA ASP A 468 -11.99 -23.44 -3.52
C ASP A 468 -13.27 -22.59 -3.71
N THR A 469 -13.54 -22.17 -4.95
CA THR A 469 -14.60 -21.20 -5.27
C THR A 469 -15.99 -21.79 -5.06
N ASP A 470 -16.22 -23.06 -5.39
CA ASP A 470 -17.54 -23.70 -5.29
C ASP A 470 -17.74 -24.56 -4.03
N ASN A 471 -16.71 -24.66 -3.19
CA ASN A 471 -16.68 -25.30 -1.88
C ASN A 471 -16.96 -26.80 -1.93
N ASP A 472 -16.45 -27.47 -2.95
CA ASP A 472 -16.62 -28.91 -3.14
C ASP A 472 -15.49 -29.76 -2.52
N GLY A 473 -14.39 -29.11 -2.12
CA GLY A 473 -13.21 -29.69 -1.51
C GLY A 473 -12.01 -29.87 -2.44
N LEU A 474 -12.13 -29.56 -3.73
CA LEU A 474 -11.01 -29.43 -4.66
C LEU A 474 -10.55 -27.98 -4.73
N ALA A 475 -9.31 -27.76 -5.16
CA ALA A 475 -8.75 -26.42 -5.29
C ALA A 475 -8.93 -25.95 -6.73
N ASP A 476 -9.28 -24.70 -6.98
CA ASP A 476 -9.63 -24.27 -8.34
C ASP A 476 -8.47 -24.53 -9.33
N GLY A 477 -7.23 -24.32 -8.89
CA GLY A 477 -6.01 -24.63 -9.64
C GLY A 477 -5.82 -26.11 -10.03
N GLU A 478 -6.24 -27.06 -9.19
CA GLU A 478 -6.28 -28.50 -9.50
C GLU A 478 -7.40 -28.79 -10.52
N GLU A 479 -8.54 -28.11 -10.42
CA GLU A 479 -9.68 -28.40 -11.27
C GLU A 479 -9.49 -27.92 -12.70
N VAL A 480 -8.72 -26.85 -12.91
CA VAL A 480 -8.43 -26.32 -14.26
C VAL A 480 -7.21 -26.96 -14.93
N VAL A 481 -6.33 -27.59 -14.16
CA VAL A 481 -5.12 -28.28 -14.64
C VAL A 481 -5.01 -29.68 -14.05
N ASP A 482 -4.95 -30.71 -14.90
CA ASP A 482 -4.72 -32.13 -14.50
C ASP A 482 -3.71 -32.24 -13.34
N GLY A 483 -4.19 -32.52 -12.12
CA GLY A 483 -3.32 -32.61 -10.97
C GLY A 483 -3.26 -33.99 -10.32
N GLN A 484 -3.43 -34.08 -9.00
CA GLN A 484 -3.26 -35.32 -8.22
C GLN A 484 -4.29 -36.41 -8.54
N ASP A 485 -5.54 -36.05 -8.82
CA ASP A 485 -6.60 -37.03 -9.09
C ASP A 485 -6.75 -37.37 -10.59
N GLN A 486 -6.09 -36.60 -11.46
CA GLN A 486 -6.05 -36.74 -12.92
C GLN A 486 -7.37 -36.37 -13.63
N TYR A 487 -8.27 -35.65 -12.97
CA TYR A 487 -9.48 -35.10 -13.55
C TYR A 487 -9.35 -33.58 -13.70
N ILE A 488 -10.10 -33.02 -14.65
CA ILE A 488 -10.28 -31.57 -14.82
C ILE A 488 -11.78 -31.36 -14.71
N THR A 489 -12.20 -30.82 -13.58
CA THR A 489 -13.59 -30.50 -13.22
C THR A 489 -13.84 -29.01 -13.42
N HIS A 490 -15.05 -28.56 -13.09
CA HIS A 490 -15.44 -27.18 -13.27
C HIS A 490 -15.32 -26.43 -11.96
N GLY A 491 -14.18 -25.78 -11.68
CA GLY A 491 -13.92 -25.13 -10.37
C GLY A 491 -14.73 -23.87 -10.01
N ASN A 492 -15.95 -23.73 -10.51
CA ASN A 492 -16.94 -22.86 -9.86
C ASN A 492 -18.35 -23.50 -9.89
N ASN A 493 -18.40 -24.80 -10.13
CA ASN A 493 -19.57 -25.65 -10.15
C ASN A 493 -19.21 -27.00 -9.52
N ALA A 494 -19.54 -27.13 -8.23
CA ALA A 494 -19.21 -28.26 -7.36
C ALA A 494 -19.65 -29.66 -7.81
N ASP A 495 -20.40 -29.79 -8.90
CA ASP A 495 -20.96 -31.05 -9.44
C ASP A 495 -20.90 -30.96 -10.97
N SER A 496 -19.76 -31.37 -11.54
CA SER A 496 -19.40 -31.12 -12.93
C SER A 496 -20.25 -31.90 -13.93
N ASP A 497 -20.71 -33.10 -13.56
CA ASP A 497 -21.53 -33.95 -14.42
C ASP A 497 -23.04 -33.92 -14.08
N GLY A 498 -23.40 -33.28 -12.97
CA GLY A 498 -24.77 -32.92 -12.58
C GLY A 498 -25.57 -34.09 -12.01
N ASP A 499 -24.91 -35.03 -11.34
CA ASP A 499 -25.51 -36.24 -10.81
C ASP A 499 -25.94 -36.16 -9.34
N GLY A 500 -25.55 -35.09 -8.65
CA GLY A 500 -25.85 -34.78 -7.26
C GLY A 500 -24.78 -35.21 -6.26
N LEU A 501 -23.66 -35.79 -6.68
CA LEU A 501 -22.43 -35.91 -5.92
C LEU A 501 -21.52 -34.73 -6.26
N ASN A 502 -20.78 -34.23 -5.27
CA ASN A 502 -19.83 -33.17 -5.53
C ASN A 502 -18.49 -33.76 -6.00
N ASP A 503 -17.75 -33.08 -6.88
CA ASP A 503 -16.58 -33.65 -7.55
C ASP A 503 -15.52 -34.08 -6.52
N GLY A 504 -15.24 -33.23 -5.53
CA GLY A 504 -14.38 -33.56 -4.38
C GLY A 504 -14.86 -34.76 -3.56
N GLY A 505 -16.17 -35.00 -3.49
CA GLY A 505 -16.80 -36.16 -2.85
C GLY A 505 -16.66 -37.47 -3.64
N GLU A 506 -16.30 -37.40 -4.91
CA GLU A 506 -16.06 -38.57 -5.76
C GLU A 506 -14.64 -39.08 -5.67
N VAL A 507 -13.69 -38.15 -5.63
CA VAL A 507 -12.25 -38.45 -5.78
C VAL A 507 -11.49 -38.42 -4.46
N LEU A 508 -11.74 -37.43 -3.60
CA LEU A 508 -10.92 -37.14 -2.42
C LEU A 508 -11.63 -37.44 -1.09
N PHE A 509 -12.87 -36.99 -0.95
CA PHE A 509 -13.65 -37.02 0.28
C PHE A 509 -14.84 -37.98 0.22
N ILE A 510 -14.59 -39.19 -0.28
CA ILE A 510 -15.59 -40.24 -0.46
C ILE A 510 -16.51 -40.38 0.77
N PRO A 511 -17.83 -40.10 0.65
CA PRO A 511 -18.75 -39.90 1.78
C PRO A 511 -19.00 -41.15 2.63
N ARG A 512 -18.60 -42.34 2.13
CA ARG A 512 -18.81 -43.63 2.79
C ARG A 512 -17.54 -44.51 2.79
N PRO A 513 -17.35 -45.34 3.83
CA PRO A 513 -16.15 -46.17 3.97
C PRO A 513 -16.14 -47.33 2.96
N TRP A 514 -14.94 -47.83 2.63
CA TRP A 514 -14.76 -48.97 1.70
C TRP A 514 -15.33 -48.77 0.30
N GLN A 515 -15.71 -47.55 -0.03
CA GLN A 515 -16.08 -47.13 -1.37
C GLN A 515 -14.83 -46.72 -2.14
N ALA A 516 -14.75 -47.13 -3.40
CA ALA A 516 -13.73 -46.62 -4.32
C ALA A 516 -14.25 -45.36 -5.02
N ALA A 517 -13.33 -44.52 -5.49
CA ALA A 517 -13.66 -43.27 -6.17
C ALA A 517 -14.53 -43.51 -7.41
N THR A 518 -15.45 -42.58 -7.67
CA THR A 518 -16.21 -42.46 -8.91
C THR A 518 -15.52 -41.46 -9.85
N ASN A 519 -16.10 -41.20 -11.02
CA ASN A 519 -15.53 -40.29 -12.01
C ASN A 519 -16.39 -39.03 -12.11
N PRO A 520 -15.88 -37.85 -11.71
CA PRO A 520 -16.66 -36.62 -11.62
C PRO A 520 -17.07 -35.99 -12.96
N LEU A 521 -16.75 -36.66 -14.06
CA LEU A 521 -17.14 -36.26 -15.42
C LEU A 521 -18.15 -37.23 -16.03
N ILE A 522 -18.59 -38.24 -15.28
CA ILE A 522 -19.49 -39.29 -15.72
C ILE A 522 -20.50 -39.60 -14.62
N ASN A 523 -21.71 -39.11 -14.81
CA ASN A 523 -22.85 -39.24 -13.90
C ASN A 523 -23.34 -40.67 -13.58
N ASP A 524 -22.67 -41.71 -14.06
CA ASP A 524 -22.97 -43.14 -13.89
C ASP A 524 -21.66 -43.89 -14.20
N THR A 525 -20.79 -43.98 -13.19
CA THR A 525 -19.41 -44.47 -13.34
C THR A 525 -19.35 -45.96 -13.67
N ASP A 526 -20.24 -46.77 -13.09
CA ASP A 526 -20.27 -48.22 -13.31
C ASP A 526 -21.11 -48.65 -14.54
N GLY A 527 -21.92 -47.73 -15.07
CA GLY A 527 -22.68 -47.85 -16.31
C GLY A 527 -23.92 -48.72 -16.18
N ASP A 528 -24.48 -48.84 -14.98
CA ASP A 528 -25.65 -49.68 -14.70
C ASP A 528 -27.01 -48.93 -14.77
N GLY A 529 -26.97 -47.62 -15.02
CA GLY A 529 -28.12 -46.77 -15.27
C GLY A 529 -28.68 -46.11 -14.03
N GLN A 530 -27.92 -46.09 -12.93
CA GLN A 530 -28.19 -45.37 -11.69
C GLN A 530 -27.14 -44.26 -11.54
N PRO A 531 -27.51 -43.04 -11.10
CA PRO A 531 -26.52 -41.98 -10.90
C PRO A 531 -25.69 -42.14 -9.63
N ASP A 532 -24.40 -41.82 -9.68
CA ASP A 532 -23.46 -42.03 -8.57
C ASP A 532 -23.89 -41.23 -7.33
N GLY A 533 -24.26 -39.95 -7.53
CA GLY A 533 -24.78 -39.07 -6.48
C GLY A 533 -26.09 -39.53 -5.84
N TRP A 534 -26.92 -40.27 -6.57
CA TRP A 534 -28.10 -40.91 -5.99
C TRP A 534 -27.73 -42.16 -5.19
N GLU A 535 -26.82 -42.99 -5.67
CA GLU A 535 -26.41 -44.23 -4.98
C GLU A 535 -25.60 -43.95 -3.69
N MET A 536 -24.83 -42.87 -3.66
CA MET A 536 -23.91 -42.54 -2.56
C MET A 536 -24.49 -41.60 -1.50
N GLN A 537 -25.80 -41.38 -1.52
CA GLN A 537 -26.49 -40.54 -0.55
C GLN A 537 -26.23 -40.96 0.91
N VAL A 538 -25.83 -39.98 1.71
CA VAL A 538 -25.62 -40.07 3.17
C VAL A 538 -26.44 -39.00 3.88
N PHE A 539 -26.72 -39.18 5.18
CA PHE A 539 -27.47 -38.19 5.95
C PHE A 539 -26.65 -36.89 6.14
N SER A 540 -27.20 -35.77 5.65
CA SER A 540 -26.61 -34.43 5.78
C SER A 540 -27.63 -33.44 6.33
N ILE A 541 -27.16 -32.48 7.14
CA ILE A 541 -28.02 -31.41 7.66
C ILE A 541 -28.28 -30.31 6.61
N GLN A 542 -27.51 -30.27 5.52
CA GLN A 542 -27.56 -29.22 4.51
C GLN A 542 -28.24 -29.68 3.21
N GLN A 543 -28.02 -30.92 2.77
CA GLN A 543 -28.37 -31.36 1.42
C GLN A 543 -29.31 -32.58 1.37
N ASN A 544 -29.27 -33.50 2.34
CA ASN A 544 -30.01 -34.77 2.23
C ASN A 544 -30.61 -35.31 3.53
N THR A 545 -31.92 -35.55 3.53
CA THR A 545 -32.69 -36.07 4.68
C THR A 545 -32.84 -37.59 4.68
N LYS A 546 -32.42 -38.29 3.63
CA LYS A 546 -32.47 -39.76 3.47
C LYS A 546 -31.07 -40.30 3.15
N SER A 547 -30.79 -41.56 3.48
CA SER A 547 -29.49 -42.20 3.20
C SER A 547 -29.73 -43.48 2.42
N HIS A 548 -29.00 -43.64 1.31
CA HIS A 548 -28.99 -44.86 0.49
C HIS A 548 -27.79 -45.77 0.82
N SER A 549 -26.93 -45.34 1.74
CA SER A 549 -25.71 -46.02 2.13
C SER A 549 -25.98 -47.21 3.07
N LEU A 550 -26.55 -48.30 2.54
CA LEU A 550 -26.80 -49.55 3.27
C LEU A 550 -25.66 -50.57 3.06
N TRP A 551 -24.96 -50.91 4.14
CA TRP A 551 -23.91 -51.93 4.15
C TRP A 551 -24.46 -53.31 4.53
N ILE A 552 -24.23 -54.32 3.70
CA ILE A 552 -24.75 -55.67 3.92
C ILE A 552 -23.62 -56.64 4.23
N SER A 553 -23.71 -57.34 5.36
CA SER A 553 -22.74 -58.37 5.75
C SER A 553 -23.41 -59.65 6.24
N SER A 554 -22.82 -60.79 5.86
CA SER A 554 -23.28 -62.14 6.27
C SER A 554 -22.54 -62.72 7.47
N THR A 555 -21.50 -62.05 7.94
CA THR A 555 -20.67 -62.45 9.08
C THR A 555 -20.36 -61.25 9.97
N ASN A 556 -19.95 -61.48 11.22
CA ASN A 556 -19.52 -60.39 12.09
C ASN A 556 -18.32 -59.64 11.49
N TRP A 557 -18.33 -58.32 11.56
CA TRP A 557 -17.34 -57.44 10.93
C TRP A 557 -16.98 -56.25 11.84
N LEU A 558 -15.85 -55.62 11.54
CA LEU A 558 -15.35 -54.47 12.27
C LEU A 558 -15.64 -53.19 11.48
N PRO A 559 -16.43 -52.24 12.03
CA PRO A 559 -16.64 -50.95 11.40
C PRO A 559 -15.37 -50.08 11.41
N PRO A 560 -15.28 -49.05 10.56
CA PRO A 560 -14.17 -48.11 10.57
C PRO A 560 -14.00 -47.48 11.96
N GLY A 561 -12.74 -47.35 12.41
CA GLY A 561 -12.42 -46.84 13.75
C GLY A 561 -12.61 -47.84 14.90
N CYS A 562 -12.95 -49.10 14.62
CA CYS A 562 -13.09 -50.15 15.62
C CYS A 562 -11.94 -51.16 15.58
N ASP A 563 -11.11 -51.18 16.63
CA ASP A 563 -9.98 -52.11 16.74
C ASP A 563 -10.37 -53.47 17.35
N ASN A 564 -11.55 -53.59 17.96
CA ASN A 564 -11.93 -54.76 18.75
C ASN A 564 -13.41 -55.17 18.56
N MET A 565 -13.60 -56.42 18.12
CA MET A 565 -14.91 -57.03 17.86
C MET A 565 -15.81 -57.07 19.10
N PHE A 566 -15.24 -57.13 20.30
CA PHE A 566 -16.01 -57.19 21.55
C PHE A 566 -16.54 -55.83 22.02
N GLU A 567 -15.97 -54.73 21.55
CA GLU A 567 -16.32 -53.38 22.01
C GLU A 567 -17.23 -52.65 21.03
N CYS A 568 -17.03 -52.84 19.73
CA CYS A 568 -17.72 -52.11 18.66
C CYS A 568 -17.93 -52.94 17.39
N GLY A 569 -17.76 -54.26 17.46
CA GLY A 569 -18.03 -55.16 16.34
C GLY A 569 -19.52 -55.24 16.03
N LEU A 570 -19.85 -55.29 14.74
CA LEU A 570 -21.23 -55.35 14.26
C LEU A 570 -21.57 -56.75 13.74
N GLY A 571 -22.81 -57.16 13.98
CA GLY A 571 -23.35 -58.44 13.56
C GLY A 571 -23.75 -58.49 12.08
N PRO A 572 -24.12 -59.68 11.58
CA PRO A 572 -24.66 -59.83 10.23
C PRO A 572 -26.00 -59.11 10.08
N GLY A 573 -26.20 -58.42 8.97
CA GLY A 573 -27.39 -57.59 8.70
C GLY A 573 -27.10 -56.44 7.74
N GLY A 574 -28.12 -55.61 7.53
CA GLY A 574 -28.06 -54.36 6.78
C GLY A 574 -27.91 -53.16 7.72
N TRP A 575 -26.80 -52.43 7.59
CA TRP A 575 -26.43 -51.32 8.46
C TRP A 575 -26.35 -50.02 7.65
N VAL A 576 -27.13 -49.00 8.01
CA VAL A 576 -27.13 -47.72 7.29
C VAL A 576 -26.01 -46.83 7.82
N TRP A 577 -25.12 -46.40 6.93
CA TRP A 577 -24.07 -45.42 7.23
C TRP A 577 -24.65 -44.01 7.25
N THR A 578 -24.30 -43.24 8.28
CA THR A 578 -24.78 -41.86 8.40
C THR A 578 -23.73 -40.86 7.97
N ASN A 579 -22.52 -40.90 8.56
CA ASN A 579 -21.34 -40.12 8.17
C ASN A 579 -20.14 -40.58 9.04
N TYR A 580 -18.93 -40.08 8.75
CA TYR A 580 -17.73 -40.42 9.52
C TYR A 580 -17.74 -40.01 11.01
N VAL A 581 -18.64 -39.10 11.43
CA VAL A 581 -18.75 -38.66 12.83
C VAL A 581 -19.65 -39.57 13.65
N GLN A 582 -20.81 -39.95 13.10
CA GLN A 582 -21.82 -40.76 13.78
C GLN A 582 -21.67 -42.27 13.49
N GLY A 583 -21.06 -42.63 12.37
CA GLY A 583 -20.80 -44.00 11.97
C GLY A 583 -22.01 -44.73 11.42
N PHE A 584 -22.14 -46.02 11.74
CA PHE A 584 -23.30 -46.84 11.36
C PHE A 584 -24.45 -46.63 12.35
N SER A 585 -25.64 -46.37 11.82
CA SER A 585 -26.88 -46.26 12.60
C SER A 585 -27.38 -47.64 13.06
N THR A 586 -28.10 -47.64 14.18
CA THR A 586 -28.66 -48.86 14.81
C THR A 586 -30.17 -48.71 14.96
N SER A 587 -30.92 -49.80 14.83
CA SER A 587 -32.37 -49.80 15.12
C SER A 587 -32.71 -49.95 16.61
N GLY A 588 -31.69 -49.88 17.47
CA GLY A 588 -31.79 -50.15 18.90
C GLY A 588 -31.58 -51.63 19.20
N ASP A 589 -32.28 -52.16 20.19
CA ASP A 589 -32.28 -53.57 20.58
C ASP A 589 -33.72 -54.08 20.39
N ARG A 590 -34.05 -54.47 19.16
CA ARG A 590 -35.39 -54.90 18.73
C ARG A 590 -35.71 -56.30 19.28
N ASP A 591 -34.71 -57.16 19.46
CA ASP A 591 -34.90 -58.54 19.92
C ASP A 591 -34.66 -58.74 21.43
N GLY A 592 -34.11 -57.73 22.12
CA GLY A 592 -33.94 -57.68 23.57
C GLY A 592 -32.74 -58.47 24.08
N ASP A 593 -31.77 -58.78 23.23
CA ASP A 593 -30.58 -59.58 23.57
C ASP A 593 -29.42 -58.73 24.17
N GLY A 594 -29.57 -57.41 24.18
CA GLY A 594 -28.60 -56.45 24.71
C GLY A 594 -27.48 -56.08 23.75
N ILE A 595 -27.55 -56.52 22.49
CA ILE A 595 -26.70 -56.11 21.38
C ILE A 595 -27.50 -55.13 20.51
N MET A 596 -26.81 -54.16 19.91
CA MET A 596 -27.47 -53.25 18.97
C MET A 596 -27.77 -54.00 17.67
N ASP A 597 -28.96 -53.81 17.14
CA ASP A 597 -29.48 -54.46 15.96
C ASP A 597 -29.24 -53.64 14.68
N PRO A 598 -29.06 -54.33 13.53
CA PRO A 598 -29.04 -53.70 12.21
C PRO A 598 -30.37 -52.98 11.93
N LYS A 599 -30.40 -52.10 10.92
CA LYS A 599 -31.66 -51.54 10.39
C LYS A 599 -32.54 -52.69 9.87
N TYR A 600 -31.93 -53.60 9.10
CA TYR A 600 -32.60 -54.80 8.58
C TYR A 600 -31.84 -56.08 8.93
N PHE A 601 -32.54 -57.08 9.46
CA PHE A 601 -31.98 -58.42 9.58
C PHE A 601 -31.90 -59.11 8.19
N LEU A 602 -30.97 -60.05 8.02
CA LEU A 602 -30.80 -60.78 6.75
C LEU A 602 -32.06 -61.50 6.23
N HIS A 603 -33.02 -61.80 7.10
CA HIS A 603 -34.28 -62.46 6.74
C HIS A 603 -35.41 -61.46 6.39
N GLU A 604 -35.20 -60.16 6.65
CA GLU A 604 -36.11 -59.07 6.27
C GLU A 604 -35.79 -58.56 4.86
N MET A 605 -34.54 -58.69 4.40
CA MET A 605 -34.09 -58.25 3.07
C MET A 605 -34.27 -59.33 1.98
N ASN A 606 -34.46 -58.91 0.72
CA ASN A 606 -34.52 -59.82 -0.43
C ASN A 606 -33.15 -59.95 -1.13
N LEU A 607 -32.31 -60.83 -0.59
CA LEU A 607 -30.94 -61.06 -1.07
C LEU A 607 -30.86 -62.11 -2.20
N SER A 608 -31.94 -62.31 -2.96
CA SER A 608 -32.03 -63.37 -3.97
C SER A 608 -31.13 -63.08 -5.18
N GLY A 609 -29.98 -63.77 -5.28
CA GLY A 609 -29.02 -63.55 -6.37
C GLY A 609 -27.98 -62.46 -6.06
N PHE A 610 -28.15 -61.72 -4.97
CA PHE A 610 -27.21 -60.73 -4.47
C PHE A 610 -26.00 -61.41 -3.83
N VAL A 611 -24.81 -61.24 -4.42
CA VAL A 611 -23.59 -61.92 -3.95
C VAL A 611 -22.89 -61.08 -2.90
N ILE A 612 -22.83 -61.59 -1.65
CA ILE A 612 -22.18 -60.90 -0.53
C ILE A 612 -20.81 -61.52 -0.24
N PRO A 613 -19.70 -60.79 -0.42
CA PRO A 613 -18.37 -61.23 0.00
C PRO A 613 -18.28 -61.43 1.52
N ASN A 614 -17.27 -62.18 1.99
CA ASN A 614 -17.05 -62.40 3.43
C ASN A 614 -16.82 -61.10 4.22
N ASN A 615 -16.40 -60.03 3.55
CA ASN A 615 -16.16 -58.73 4.19
C ASN A 615 -17.39 -57.82 4.16
N GLY A 616 -18.47 -58.20 3.46
CA GLY A 616 -19.61 -57.34 3.16
C GLY A 616 -19.50 -56.64 1.80
N ARG A 617 -20.58 -55.97 1.38
CA ARG A 617 -20.62 -55.03 0.25
C ARG A 617 -21.73 -53.98 0.45
N TRP A 618 -21.62 -52.86 -0.25
CA TRP A 618 -22.70 -51.88 -0.36
C TRP A 618 -23.89 -52.43 -1.14
N ALA A 619 -25.09 -52.00 -0.75
CA ALA A 619 -26.35 -52.29 -1.44
C ALA A 619 -26.34 -51.74 -2.88
N LEU A 620 -25.91 -50.49 -3.00
CA LEU A 620 -25.70 -49.72 -4.23
C LEU A 620 -24.22 -49.33 -4.29
N ASP A 621 -23.51 -49.63 -5.37
CA ASP A 621 -22.08 -49.41 -5.53
C ASP A 621 -21.71 -48.84 -6.90
N PRO A 622 -21.62 -47.50 -7.04
CA PRO A 622 -21.35 -46.86 -8.32
C PRO A 622 -19.87 -46.91 -8.73
N ALA A 623 -18.99 -47.52 -7.92
CA ALA A 623 -17.57 -47.52 -8.24
C ALA A 623 -17.27 -48.31 -9.53
N TYR A 624 -16.30 -47.82 -10.29
CA TYR A 624 -15.87 -48.48 -11.52
C TYR A 624 -15.50 -49.96 -11.29
N GLY A 625 -16.23 -50.85 -11.98
CA GLY A 625 -16.01 -52.30 -11.90
C GLY A 625 -16.65 -52.99 -10.70
N ALA A 626 -17.53 -52.31 -9.98
CA ALA A 626 -18.44 -52.90 -9.01
C ALA A 626 -19.39 -53.93 -9.65
N LEU A 627 -20.09 -54.68 -8.80
CA LEU A 627 -21.10 -55.62 -9.26
C LEU A 627 -22.41 -54.86 -9.44
N SER A 628 -22.89 -54.73 -10.68
CA SER A 628 -24.18 -54.12 -11.00
C SER A 628 -25.28 -54.53 -10.02
N ASP A 629 -26.02 -53.53 -9.55
CA ASP A 629 -27.03 -53.68 -8.51
C ASP A 629 -28.40 -53.08 -8.83
N ASN A 630 -28.55 -52.45 -9.99
CA ASN A 630 -29.82 -51.93 -10.52
C ASN A 630 -31.02 -52.91 -10.52
N ILE A 631 -30.82 -54.22 -10.65
CA ILE A 631 -31.90 -55.23 -10.77
C ILE A 631 -32.32 -55.87 -9.44
N TYR A 632 -31.78 -55.42 -8.31
CA TYR A 632 -32.16 -55.93 -6.99
C TYR A 632 -33.26 -55.08 -6.35
N ASP A 633 -33.87 -55.66 -5.32
CA ASP A 633 -34.95 -55.11 -4.49
C ASP A 633 -34.52 -55.51 -3.07
N ILE A 634 -33.82 -54.61 -2.37
CA ILE A 634 -33.06 -54.97 -1.17
C ILE A 634 -33.91 -54.84 0.08
N ASP A 635 -34.75 -53.82 0.15
CA ASP A 635 -35.72 -53.55 1.22
C ASP A 635 -37.02 -54.36 1.09
N ASN A 636 -37.18 -55.13 0.00
CA ASN A 636 -38.24 -56.13 -0.19
C ASN A 636 -39.65 -55.53 -0.24
N ASP A 637 -39.76 -54.38 -0.91
CA ASP A 637 -41.00 -53.62 -1.11
C ASP A 637 -41.70 -53.95 -2.46
N THR A 638 -41.03 -54.76 -3.30
CA THR A 638 -41.40 -55.19 -4.67
C THR A 638 -41.10 -54.20 -5.81
N LEU A 639 -40.38 -53.12 -5.53
CA LEU A 639 -39.78 -52.21 -6.50
C LEU A 639 -38.29 -52.57 -6.67
N MET A 640 -37.76 -52.45 -7.88
CA MET A 640 -36.33 -52.72 -8.13
C MET A 640 -35.60 -51.39 -8.19
N ASN A 641 -34.36 -51.32 -7.71
CA ASN A 641 -33.55 -50.09 -7.63
C ASN A 641 -33.58 -49.26 -8.93
N GLN A 642 -33.51 -49.89 -10.12
CA GLN A 642 -33.59 -49.19 -11.41
C GLN A 642 -34.88 -48.35 -11.62
N LEU A 643 -35.98 -48.73 -10.97
CA LEU A 643 -37.26 -47.99 -11.02
C LEU A 643 -37.36 -46.93 -9.91
N GLU A 644 -36.46 -46.96 -8.95
CA GLU A 644 -36.42 -46.06 -7.79
C GLU A 644 -35.60 -44.81 -8.06
N ALA A 645 -34.76 -44.84 -9.10
CA ALA A 645 -33.95 -43.72 -9.54
C ALA A 645 -34.75 -42.40 -9.70
N PRO A 646 -34.11 -41.23 -9.56
CA PRO A 646 -34.79 -39.93 -9.52
C PRO A 646 -35.66 -39.61 -10.74
N ASP A 647 -35.24 -40.04 -11.93
CA ASP A 647 -35.94 -39.85 -13.20
C ASP A 647 -37.10 -40.84 -13.41
N ARG A 648 -37.25 -41.81 -12.50
CA ARG A 648 -38.33 -42.79 -12.42
C ARG A 648 -39.26 -42.45 -11.27
N TRP A 649 -39.35 -43.26 -10.21
CA TRP A 649 -40.25 -43.02 -9.08
C TRP A 649 -39.62 -42.23 -7.93
N ASN A 650 -38.29 -42.01 -7.92
CA ASN A 650 -37.57 -41.25 -6.88
C ASN A 650 -37.92 -41.71 -5.46
N THR A 651 -37.78 -43.01 -5.25
CA THR A 651 -37.97 -43.68 -3.97
C THR A 651 -36.61 -43.98 -3.34
N ASN A 652 -36.63 -44.39 -2.08
CA ASN A 652 -35.43 -44.74 -1.33
C ASN A 652 -35.22 -46.27 -1.40
N PRO A 653 -34.21 -46.76 -2.15
CA PRO A 653 -33.97 -48.19 -2.40
C PRO A 653 -33.53 -49.02 -1.17
N VAL A 654 -33.46 -48.37 -0.02
CA VAL A 654 -33.12 -48.99 1.27
C VAL A 654 -34.14 -48.66 2.36
N ASP A 655 -35.33 -48.19 2.00
CA ASP A 655 -36.43 -47.87 2.89
C ASP A 655 -37.77 -48.15 2.20
N ASP A 656 -38.46 -49.18 2.67
CA ASP A 656 -39.62 -49.79 1.99
C ASP A 656 -40.88 -48.90 1.90
N ASP A 657 -40.85 -47.70 2.49
CA ASP A 657 -41.96 -46.73 2.62
C ASP A 657 -41.37 -45.32 2.56
N THR A 658 -41.19 -44.80 1.35
CA THR A 658 -40.45 -43.57 1.07
C THR A 658 -41.14 -42.33 1.67
N ASP A 659 -42.45 -42.22 1.59
CA ASP A 659 -43.20 -41.05 2.06
C ASP A 659 -43.71 -41.18 3.51
N GLY A 660 -43.63 -42.38 4.10
CA GLY A 660 -43.98 -42.67 5.49
C GLY A 660 -45.48 -42.85 5.71
N ASP A 661 -46.25 -43.11 4.66
CA ASP A 661 -47.71 -43.30 4.73
C ASP A 661 -48.12 -44.72 5.17
N LYS A 662 -47.16 -45.65 5.25
CA LYS A 662 -47.25 -47.08 5.59
C LYS A 662 -47.68 -48.00 4.46
N LEU A 663 -47.63 -47.54 3.22
CA LEU A 663 -47.75 -48.35 2.03
C LEU A 663 -46.35 -48.60 1.45
N PRO A 664 -46.06 -49.83 0.98
CA PRO A 664 -44.79 -50.08 0.33
C PRO A 664 -44.71 -49.44 -1.06
N ASP A 665 -43.57 -48.86 -1.42
CA ASP A 665 -43.43 -48.10 -2.66
C ASP A 665 -43.78 -48.95 -3.90
N GLY A 666 -43.27 -50.17 -3.99
CA GLY A 666 -43.57 -51.11 -5.07
C GLY A 666 -45.06 -51.47 -5.20
N TRP A 667 -45.80 -51.48 -4.08
CA TRP A 667 -47.25 -51.67 -4.10
C TRP A 667 -47.93 -50.47 -4.74
N GLU A 668 -47.54 -49.26 -4.36
CA GLU A 668 -48.11 -48.01 -4.88
C GLU A 668 -47.83 -47.85 -6.37
N VAL A 669 -46.60 -48.09 -6.81
CA VAL A 669 -46.20 -48.08 -8.22
C VAL A 669 -47.05 -49.05 -9.05
N TYR A 670 -47.25 -50.28 -8.56
CA TYR A 670 -48.04 -51.29 -9.26
C TYR A 670 -49.49 -50.85 -9.46
N TYR A 671 -50.14 -50.36 -8.39
CA TYR A 671 -51.54 -49.95 -8.47
C TYR A 671 -51.74 -48.61 -9.18
N SER A 672 -50.76 -47.70 -9.12
CA SER A 672 -50.69 -46.49 -9.95
C SER A 672 -50.68 -46.84 -11.44
N GLY A 673 -49.85 -47.82 -11.84
CA GLY A 673 -49.83 -48.35 -13.21
C GLY A 673 -51.18 -48.95 -13.65
N GLU A 674 -51.82 -49.73 -12.79
CA GLU A 674 -53.16 -50.30 -13.06
C GLU A 674 -54.23 -49.21 -13.17
N ALA A 675 -54.20 -48.18 -12.32
CA ALA A 675 -55.15 -47.07 -12.37
C ALA A 675 -55.06 -46.28 -13.68
N ILE A 676 -53.84 -46.01 -14.17
CA ILE A 676 -53.60 -45.36 -15.46
C ILE A 676 -54.05 -46.27 -16.61
N SER A 677 -53.71 -47.56 -16.57
CA SER A 677 -54.11 -48.55 -17.58
C SER A 677 -55.62 -48.70 -17.71
N LEU A 678 -56.35 -48.64 -16.59
CA LEU A 678 -57.81 -48.68 -16.53
C LEU A 678 -58.49 -47.34 -16.86
N GLY A 679 -57.71 -46.27 -17.07
CA GLY A 679 -58.20 -44.93 -17.36
C GLY A 679 -58.91 -44.26 -16.18
N LEU A 680 -58.55 -44.64 -14.94
CA LEU A 680 -59.07 -44.04 -13.71
C LEU A 680 -58.36 -42.72 -13.36
N ALA A 681 -57.11 -42.58 -13.80
CA ALA A 681 -56.32 -41.35 -13.72
C ALA A 681 -55.78 -40.99 -15.10
N ASP A 682 -55.59 -39.70 -15.37
CA ASP A 682 -55.03 -39.21 -16.62
C ASP A 682 -53.64 -38.62 -16.44
N ASN A 683 -52.72 -39.01 -17.33
CA ASN A 683 -51.31 -38.62 -17.24
C ASN A 683 -51.09 -37.11 -17.37
N ASN A 684 -52.01 -36.38 -18.00
CA ASN A 684 -51.86 -34.94 -18.17
C ASN A 684 -52.14 -34.18 -16.87
N SER A 685 -53.16 -34.60 -16.10
CA SER A 685 -53.46 -34.04 -14.79
C SER A 685 -52.37 -34.39 -13.78
N LEU A 686 -51.88 -35.63 -13.77
CA LEU A 686 -50.78 -36.05 -12.89
C LEU A 686 -49.49 -35.27 -13.17
N ASN A 687 -49.09 -35.17 -14.45
CA ASN A 687 -47.93 -34.36 -14.85
C ASN A 687 -48.08 -32.87 -14.49
N ALA A 688 -49.31 -32.34 -14.48
CA ALA A 688 -49.54 -30.94 -14.09
C ALA A 688 -49.38 -30.71 -12.58
N LEU A 689 -49.53 -31.76 -11.77
CA LEU A 689 -49.29 -31.76 -10.33
C LEU A 689 -47.85 -32.15 -9.96
N GLY A 690 -47.06 -32.63 -10.92
CA GLY A 690 -45.73 -33.17 -10.70
C GLY A 690 -45.71 -34.61 -10.19
N ALA A 691 -46.87 -35.26 -10.06
CA ALA A 691 -46.99 -36.64 -9.63
C ALA A 691 -46.81 -37.61 -10.82
N ARG A 692 -46.15 -38.74 -10.55
CA ARG A 692 -45.86 -39.82 -11.52
C ARG A 692 -46.94 -40.89 -11.54
N GLY A 693 -47.79 -40.91 -10.51
CA GLY A 693 -48.94 -41.78 -10.36
C GLY A 693 -49.98 -41.14 -9.46
N PRO A 694 -51.21 -41.70 -9.41
CA PRO A 694 -52.22 -41.30 -8.43
C PRO A 694 -51.87 -41.70 -6.98
N MET A 695 -50.90 -42.59 -6.80
CA MET A 695 -50.24 -42.93 -5.54
C MET A 695 -48.74 -42.92 -5.86
N ASP A 696 -48.17 -41.72 -5.94
CA ASP A 696 -46.74 -41.52 -6.16
C ASP A 696 -46.00 -41.68 -4.82
N PRO A 697 -45.20 -42.75 -4.64
CA PRO A 697 -44.52 -43.08 -3.37
C PRO A 697 -43.47 -42.05 -2.93
N SER A 698 -43.09 -41.12 -3.81
CA SER A 698 -42.20 -40.02 -3.46
C SER A 698 -42.93 -38.85 -2.79
N MET A 699 -44.26 -38.86 -2.78
CA MET A 699 -45.10 -37.76 -2.35
C MET A 699 -46.13 -38.22 -1.32
N ILE A 700 -46.08 -37.60 -0.13
CA ILE A 700 -47.05 -37.83 0.97
C ILE A 700 -48.52 -37.73 0.50
N ASP A 701 -48.79 -36.89 -0.51
CA ASP A 701 -50.10 -36.80 -1.15
C ASP A 701 -49.95 -36.33 -2.61
N SER A 702 -50.44 -37.15 -3.54
CA SER A 702 -50.34 -36.96 -5.00
C SER A 702 -51.28 -35.89 -5.58
N ASP A 703 -52.36 -35.50 -4.88
CA ASP A 703 -53.26 -34.43 -5.34
C ASP A 703 -53.10 -33.09 -4.59
N LEU A 704 -52.19 -33.06 -3.61
CA LEU A 704 -51.77 -31.89 -2.83
C LEU A 704 -52.93 -31.22 -2.08
N ASP A 705 -53.98 -31.97 -1.74
CA ASP A 705 -55.16 -31.47 -1.03
C ASP A 705 -55.13 -31.68 0.49
N GLY A 706 -54.15 -32.46 0.98
CA GLY A 706 -53.79 -32.61 2.40
C GLY A 706 -54.68 -33.57 3.16
#